data_AF-A0AAD7IBU2-F1
#
_entry.id   AF-A0AAD7IBU2-F1
#
_cell.length_a   1.000
_cell.length_b   1.000
_cell.length_c   1.000
_cell.angle_alpha   90.00
_cell.angle_beta   90.00
_cell.angle_gamma   90.00
#
_symmetry.space_group_name_H-M   'P 1'
#
loop_
_entity.id
_entity.type
_entity.pdbx_description
1 polymer ?
#
loop_
_entity_poly.entity_id
_entity_poly.type
_entity_poly.pdbx_seq_one_letter_code
_entity_poly.pdbx_strand_id
1 'polypeptide(L)'
;MLTQTLFLRRRGYLLLIVASTLVQAISATQAVSLLFQNNGNWTNFANVPSALLFHDVATHSDAVAICAANNETLLSSTSLNALTKQFSYLEYLQDMTRTTRYWVSGGTTQGQHSVAPLLSSRLSSTPATEKLPFLCTNSAPLTTEVDTDFSASPRSTVTSNGVTYTGTRDHLTFRFMGIPYAQPPVGPLRFQDPQPFNGTAVDATFFKPVCLQFGFFGSSDFGLMPWGNSEDCLTLHVFTPYLPSSQPGKSAPALKPVLFWIHGGGNTQGTGEDATFDGGSLVSRTDSVVVTIDHRLNIFGYLGLDDAVKGNYAIADKIAALQWVKANIASFGGDPERVMVFGQSAGGSSVLELIKSPKARGLFSAAISQSGGNSPVQNYTTAAGGVVPALNAFCNSTGVERLACLQALPADTLLNLTNVTTTSWIAVVDGVYTINDTISQVSQGPSGVNSVPFMAGFMPEEAQSLLGTTISPNMTVFNASSVVGATLAAEVVASGLWNTSSSFTPYNATISVSTDAGLTCPAEQMINAAAAARAFPSVYVYEMQRGYALSYFDPYGLCTFPVGNTEPAYYRCHSGDLYEVFGTYHIFDQPVRNARDIAHTVMIQDLWSSFARSGDPNPPRAYLEARGYESTLEALSHWTWPKYTASKPGVAQLQYPGVTTGTLPNIARCKVLGF
;
A
#
# COMPACT_ATOMS: atom_id res chain seq x y z
N MET A 1 26.11 12.78 -26.86
CA MET A 1 27.23 11.91 -26.45
C MET A 1 27.30 11.90 -24.92
N LEU A 2 26.64 10.93 -24.30
CA LEU A 2 26.84 10.49 -22.91
C LEU A 2 26.14 9.14 -22.83
N THR A 3 26.96 8.09 -22.82
CA THR A 3 26.58 6.69 -22.79
C THR A 3 26.02 6.33 -21.41
N GLN A 4 24.71 6.08 -21.33
CA GLN A 4 24.13 5.30 -20.25
C GLN A 4 24.29 3.82 -20.59
N THR A 5 25.09 3.13 -19.79
CA THR A 5 25.31 1.69 -19.88
C THR A 5 24.07 0.98 -19.32
N LEU A 6 23.06 0.71 -20.15
CA LEU A 6 21.98 -0.21 -19.81
C LEU A 6 22.56 -1.63 -19.74
N PHE A 7 22.54 -2.23 -18.55
CA PHE A 7 22.75 -3.66 -18.36
C PHE A 7 21.54 -4.44 -18.88
N LEU A 8 21.47 -4.62 -20.20
CA LEU A 8 20.57 -5.60 -20.84
C LEU A 8 21.18 -7.01 -20.67
N ARG A 9 20.88 -7.68 -19.55
CA ARG A 9 21.02 -9.14 -19.48
C ARG A 9 19.87 -9.77 -20.27
N ARG A 10 20.05 -9.90 -21.58
CA ARG A 10 19.24 -10.81 -22.41
C ARG A 10 19.55 -12.25 -21.98
N ARG A 11 18.68 -12.89 -21.19
CA ARG A 11 18.61 -14.35 -21.12
C ARG A 11 17.59 -14.83 -22.14
N GLY A 12 18.06 -15.61 -23.11
CA GLY A 12 17.19 -16.28 -24.08
C GLY A 12 16.31 -17.29 -23.38
N TYR A 13 15.00 -17.22 -23.65
CA TYR A 13 14.04 -18.24 -23.28
C TYR A 13 14.35 -19.52 -24.06
N LEU A 14 15.06 -20.45 -23.43
CA LEU A 14 15.08 -21.85 -23.88
C LEU A 14 13.89 -22.53 -23.19
N LEU A 15 12.88 -22.95 -23.97
CA LEU A 15 11.83 -23.85 -23.50
C LEU A 15 12.49 -25.19 -23.10
N LEU A 16 12.83 -25.33 -21.83
CA LEU A 16 13.05 -26.62 -21.19
C LEU A 16 11.69 -27.07 -20.65
N ILE A 17 11.11 -28.07 -21.31
CA ILE A 17 10.00 -28.85 -20.77
C ILE A 17 10.57 -29.61 -19.58
N VAL A 18 10.53 -29.02 -18.39
CA VAL A 18 10.79 -29.71 -17.14
C VAL A 18 9.46 -30.35 -16.73
N ALA A 19 9.44 -31.67 -16.67
CA ALA A 19 8.33 -32.41 -16.09
C ALA A 19 8.11 -31.92 -14.66
N SER A 20 7.01 -31.20 -14.43
CA SER A 20 6.61 -30.73 -13.12
C SER A 20 6.32 -31.93 -12.22
N THR A 21 7.22 -32.25 -11.31
CA THR A 21 6.83 -32.97 -10.10
C THR A 21 5.86 -32.07 -9.35
N LEU A 22 4.58 -32.46 -9.33
CA LEU A 22 3.53 -31.82 -8.53
C LEU A 22 4.01 -31.75 -7.07
N VAL A 23 4.56 -30.59 -6.68
CA VAL A 23 4.75 -30.25 -5.27
C VAL A 23 3.35 -30.14 -4.70
N GLN A 24 2.94 -31.12 -3.89
CA GLN A 24 1.62 -31.17 -3.30
C GLN A 24 1.36 -29.90 -2.49
N ALA A 25 0.35 -29.13 -2.91
CA ALA A 25 -0.17 -28.02 -2.14
C ALA A 25 -0.88 -28.57 -0.89
N ILE A 26 -0.47 -28.13 0.29
CA ILE A 26 -1.11 -28.53 1.54
C ILE A 26 -2.13 -27.47 1.92
N SER A 27 -3.37 -27.92 2.13
CA SER A 27 -4.43 -27.14 2.77
C SER A 27 -3.94 -26.66 4.13
N ALA A 28 -4.03 -25.36 4.42
CA ALA A 28 -3.91 -24.84 5.78
C ALA A 28 -5.10 -25.38 6.61
N THR A 29 -4.99 -26.64 7.00
CA THR A 29 -5.86 -27.29 7.97
C THR A 29 -5.56 -26.77 9.38
N GLN A 30 -4.40 -26.15 9.56
CA GLN A 30 -3.87 -25.73 10.84
C GLN A 30 -3.55 -24.24 10.86
N ALA A 31 -3.71 -23.65 12.04
CA ALA A 31 -3.33 -22.27 12.29
C ALA A 31 -1.80 -22.14 12.34
N VAL A 32 -1.23 -21.28 11.48
CA VAL A 32 0.22 -21.08 11.37
C VAL A 32 0.58 -19.60 11.28
N SER A 33 1.56 -19.18 12.08
CA SER A 33 2.17 -17.84 12.02
C SER A 33 3.60 -17.91 11.51
N LEU A 34 4.01 -16.92 10.72
CA LEU A 34 5.41 -16.70 10.35
C LEU A 34 6.02 -15.72 11.35
N LEU A 35 7.05 -16.16 12.06
CA LEU A 35 7.77 -15.37 13.05
C LEU A 35 9.03 -14.78 12.42
N PHE A 36 9.12 -13.44 12.39
CA PHE A 36 10.31 -12.72 11.94
C PHE A 36 10.47 -11.39 12.70
N GLN A 37 11.64 -11.17 13.31
CA GLN A 37 11.92 -9.93 14.02
C GLN A 37 12.40 -8.84 13.05
N ASN A 38 11.44 -8.14 12.45
CA ASN A 38 11.75 -7.01 11.58
C ASN A 38 12.18 -5.78 12.41
N ASN A 39 13.48 -5.48 12.41
CA ASN A 39 14.08 -4.29 13.02
C ASN A 39 14.26 -3.12 12.03
N GLY A 40 13.75 -3.27 10.80
CA GLY A 40 13.87 -2.30 9.71
C GLY A 40 15.23 -2.22 9.03
N ASN A 41 16.26 -2.91 9.53
CA ASN A 41 17.55 -2.93 8.85
C ASN A 41 17.52 -3.92 7.69
N TRP A 42 17.05 -3.43 6.54
CA TRP A 42 16.84 -4.22 5.33
C TRP A 42 18.14 -4.85 4.79
N THR A 43 19.31 -4.28 5.08
CA THR A 43 20.62 -4.84 4.69
C THR A 43 20.94 -6.18 5.36
N ASN A 44 20.21 -6.55 6.41
CA ASN A 44 20.47 -7.76 7.19
C ASN A 44 19.28 -8.75 7.20
N PHE A 45 18.20 -8.48 6.47
CA PHE A 45 17.00 -9.32 6.50
C PHE A 45 17.29 -10.79 6.21
N ALA A 46 18.18 -11.08 5.25
CA ALA A 46 18.56 -12.44 4.89
C ALA A 46 19.25 -13.23 6.03
N ASN A 47 19.87 -12.54 7.00
CA ASN A 47 20.57 -13.20 8.11
C ASN A 47 19.75 -13.25 9.39
N VAL A 48 18.61 -12.54 9.46
CA VAL A 48 17.71 -12.60 10.61
C VAL A 48 16.88 -13.89 10.51
N PRO A 49 16.89 -14.77 11.53
CA PRO A 49 16.13 -16.02 11.46
C PRO A 49 14.62 -15.80 11.34
N SER A 50 13.97 -16.63 10.54
CA SER A 50 12.51 -16.76 10.48
C SER A 50 12.08 -18.19 10.84
N ALA A 51 10.84 -18.35 11.31
CA ALA A 51 10.30 -19.65 11.70
C ALA A 51 8.79 -19.73 11.48
N LEU A 52 8.26 -20.94 11.31
CA LEU A 52 6.82 -21.19 11.29
C LEU A 52 6.37 -21.67 12.66
N LEU A 53 5.41 -20.99 13.28
CA LEU A 53 4.75 -21.40 14.50
C LEU A 53 3.38 -22.01 14.17
N PHE A 54 3.24 -23.30 14.42
CA PHE A 54 1.95 -23.99 14.37
C PHE A 54 1.29 -23.94 15.75
N HIS A 55 0.13 -23.30 15.81
CA HIS A 55 -0.62 -23.07 17.06
C HIS A 55 -1.40 -24.31 17.49
N ASP A 56 -1.78 -25.14 16.52
CA ASP A 56 -2.46 -26.39 16.76
C ASP A 56 -1.57 -27.39 17.48
N VAL A 57 -2.03 -27.88 18.62
CA VAL A 57 -1.27 -28.87 19.40
C VAL A 57 -1.20 -30.22 18.67
N ALA A 58 0.00 -30.77 18.57
CA ALA A 58 0.27 -32.03 17.88
C ALA A 58 1.20 -32.92 18.71
N THR A 59 1.13 -34.23 18.48
CA THR A 59 2.17 -35.14 19.01
C THR A 59 3.51 -34.83 18.36
N HIS A 60 4.63 -35.25 18.96
CA HIS A 60 5.94 -34.99 18.37
C HIS A 60 6.07 -35.58 16.95
N SER A 61 5.57 -36.80 16.71
CA SER A 61 5.64 -37.43 15.37
C SER A 61 4.81 -36.67 14.35
N ASP A 62 3.62 -36.20 14.74
CA ASP A 62 2.76 -35.40 13.87
C ASP A 62 3.41 -34.04 13.58
N ALA A 63 4.00 -33.39 14.57
CA ALA A 63 4.71 -32.12 14.40
C ALA A 63 5.87 -32.26 13.40
N VAL A 64 6.68 -33.33 13.50
CA VAL A 64 7.74 -33.63 12.53
C VAL A 64 7.17 -33.83 11.12
N ALA A 65 6.08 -34.60 11.01
CA ALA A 65 5.43 -34.86 9.72
C ALA A 65 4.86 -33.56 9.11
N ILE A 66 4.25 -32.69 9.92
CA ILE A 66 3.69 -31.40 9.48
C ILE A 66 4.81 -30.46 9.02
N CYS A 67 5.91 -30.35 9.75
CA CYS A 67 7.06 -29.57 9.29
C CYS A 67 7.56 -30.11 7.94
N ALA A 68 7.77 -31.43 7.83
CA ALA A 68 8.26 -32.05 6.59
C ALA A 68 7.32 -31.82 5.40
N ALA A 69 6.01 -31.88 5.64
CA ALA A 69 4.99 -31.61 4.62
C ALA A 69 5.04 -30.15 4.12
N ASN A 70 5.50 -29.22 4.97
CA ASN A 70 5.75 -27.83 4.60
C ASN A 70 7.16 -27.58 4.02
N ASN A 71 7.93 -28.62 3.69
CA ASN A 71 9.35 -28.55 3.30
C ASN A 71 10.27 -27.99 4.39
N GLU A 72 9.96 -28.27 5.66
CA GLU A 72 10.69 -27.75 6.82
C GLU A 72 11.02 -28.86 7.82
N THR A 73 11.80 -28.52 8.84
CA THR A 73 12.11 -29.41 9.98
C THR A 73 11.77 -28.73 11.29
N LEU A 74 11.69 -29.49 12.40
CA LEU A 74 11.53 -28.87 13.72
C LEU A 74 12.69 -27.90 14.01
N LEU A 75 12.35 -26.69 14.42
CA LEU A 75 13.32 -25.64 14.71
C LEU A 75 14.27 -26.08 15.83
N SER A 76 15.57 -25.85 15.63
CA SER A 76 16.57 -26.15 16.66
C SER A 76 16.40 -25.26 17.88
N SER A 77 16.53 -25.85 19.06
CA SER A 77 16.52 -25.10 20.33
C SER A 77 17.60 -24.01 20.39
N THR A 78 18.71 -24.18 19.66
CA THR A 78 19.78 -23.16 19.57
C THR A 78 19.35 -21.88 18.86
N SER A 79 18.32 -21.95 18.01
CA SER A 79 17.83 -20.81 17.22
C SER A 79 16.79 -19.96 17.95
N LEU A 80 16.28 -20.43 19.11
CA LEU A 80 15.17 -19.77 19.81
C LEU A 80 15.53 -18.41 20.40
N ASN A 81 16.80 -18.20 20.77
CA ASN A 81 17.25 -16.93 21.31
C ASN A 81 16.99 -15.77 20.34
N ALA A 82 17.10 -16.02 19.03
CA ALA A 82 16.80 -15.02 18.00
C ALA A 82 15.31 -14.66 17.90
N LEU A 83 14.42 -15.51 18.42
CA LEU A 83 12.97 -15.32 18.41
C LEU A 83 12.41 -14.81 19.75
N THR A 84 13.27 -14.49 20.72
CA THR A 84 12.83 -14.05 22.07
C THR A 84 11.83 -12.90 22.02
N LYS A 85 12.04 -11.89 21.17
CA LYS A 85 11.13 -10.75 21.00
C LYS A 85 9.78 -11.15 20.41
N GLN A 86 9.75 -12.16 19.54
CA GLN A 86 8.51 -12.71 19.01
C GLN A 86 7.72 -13.43 20.11
N PHE A 87 8.37 -14.20 20.97
CA PHE A 87 7.69 -14.81 22.12
C PHE A 87 7.19 -13.76 23.14
N SER A 88 7.96 -12.71 23.41
CA SER A 88 7.51 -11.60 24.26
C SER A 88 6.27 -10.91 23.68
N TYR A 89 6.21 -10.77 22.36
CA TYR A 89 5.04 -10.22 21.68
C TYR A 89 3.83 -11.16 21.74
N LEU A 90 4.02 -12.47 21.55
CA LEU A 90 2.95 -13.46 21.70
C LEU A 90 2.42 -13.52 23.14
N GLU A 91 3.27 -13.36 24.16
CA GLU A 91 2.85 -13.21 25.56
C GLU A 91 2.01 -11.93 25.74
N TYR A 92 2.42 -10.81 25.16
CA TYR A 92 1.66 -9.55 25.18
C TYR A 92 0.28 -9.70 24.52
N LEU A 93 0.19 -10.43 23.41
CA LEU A 93 -1.08 -10.75 22.73
C LEU A 93 -1.95 -11.75 23.50
N GLN A 94 -1.42 -12.37 24.56
CA GLN A 94 -2.05 -13.48 25.29
C GLN A 94 -2.25 -14.75 24.45
N ASP A 95 -1.53 -14.87 23.33
CA ASP A 95 -1.51 -16.07 22.49
C ASP A 95 -0.66 -17.20 23.12
N MET A 96 0.18 -16.86 24.11
CA MET A 96 0.95 -17.81 24.91
C MET A 96 1.16 -17.32 26.35
N THR A 97 1.64 -18.21 27.21
CA THR A 97 2.09 -17.89 28.58
C THR A 97 3.60 -18.16 28.68
N ARG A 98 4.27 -17.64 29.73
CA ARG A 98 5.70 -17.93 29.98
C ARG A 98 6.01 -19.42 30.11
N THR A 99 5.03 -20.20 30.55
CA THR A 99 5.15 -21.65 30.75
C THR A 99 4.77 -22.47 29.52
N THR A 100 4.25 -21.84 28.45
CA THR A 100 3.90 -22.55 27.22
C THR A 100 5.13 -23.23 26.64
N ARG A 101 5.01 -24.54 26.40
CA ARG A 101 6.07 -25.37 25.82
C ARG A 101 5.82 -25.61 24.35
N TYR A 102 6.89 -25.59 23.55
CA TYR A 102 6.86 -25.90 22.12
C TYR A 102 7.71 -27.12 21.82
N TRP A 103 7.26 -27.97 20.89
CA TRP A 103 8.14 -28.98 20.29
C TRP A 103 9.23 -28.30 19.47
N VAL A 104 10.47 -28.75 19.68
CA VAL A 104 11.69 -28.28 19.00
C VAL A 104 12.63 -29.45 18.76
N SER A 105 13.58 -29.32 17.84
CA SER A 105 14.62 -30.33 17.69
C SER A 105 15.70 -30.17 18.77
N GLY A 106 16.21 -31.31 19.26
CA GLY A 106 17.31 -31.36 20.24
C GLY A 106 18.69 -31.03 19.65
N GLY A 107 18.76 -30.53 18.42
CA GLY A 107 20.01 -30.40 17.67
C GLY A 107 20.68 -31.76 17.49
N THR A 108 21.82 -31.97 18.15
CA THR A 108 22.57 -33.24 18.13
C THR A 108 22.05 -34.28 19.13
N THR A 109 21.14 -33.90 20.03
CA THR A 109 20.59 -34.81 21.05
C THR A 109 19.36 -35.56 20.52
N GLN A 110 19.44 -36.89 20.47
CA GLN A 110 18.30 -37.73 20.11
C GLN A 110 17.21 -37.69 21.20
N GLY A 111 15.94 -37.62 20.81
CA GLY A 111 14.81 -37.64 21.74
C GLY A 111 13.71 -36.65 21.39
N GLN A 112 12.65 -36.67 22.19
CA GLN A 112 11.48 -35.79 22.07
C GLN A 112 11.65 -34.62 23.04
N HIS A 113 11.93 -33.44 22.48
CA HIS A 113 12.34 -32.28 23.26
C HIS A 113 11.32 -31.16 23.15
N SER A 114 10.97 -30.58 24.29
CA SER A 114 10.19 -29.35 24.34
C SER A 114 10.91 -28.28 25.16
N VAL A 115 10.51 -27.02 24.96
CA VAL A 115 11.09 -25.88 25.66
C VAL A 115 10.05 -24.80 25.88
N ALA A 116 10.11 -24.13 27.03
CA ALA A 116 9.35 -22.94 27.34
C ALA A 116 10.27 -21.71 27.17
N PRO A 117 10.28 -21.05 26.00
CA PRO A 117 11.35 -20.14 25.60
C PRO A 117 11.47 -18.89 26.48
N LEU A 118 10.39 -18.47 27.14
CA LEU A 118 10.40 -17.33 28.06
C LEU A 118 10.74 -17.70 29.51
N LEU A 119 10.77 -18.99 29.85
CA LEU A 119 11.05 -19.48 31.20
C LEU A 119 12.45 -20.09 31.32
N SER A 120 12.87 -20.88 30.33
CA SER A 120 14.16 -21.56 30.34
C SER A 120 14.62 -21.89 28.92
N SER A 121 15.94 -21.80 28.69
CA SER A 121 16.59 -22.32 27.48
C SER A 121 16.89 -23.82 27.56
N ARG A 122 16.60 -24.48 28.69
CA ARG A 122 16.85 -25.92 28.86
C ARG A 122 15.77 -26.76 28.18
N LEU A 123 16.22 -27.74 27.40
CA LEU A 123 15.34 -28.75 26.83
C LEU A 123 14.74 -29.63 27.94
N SER A 124 13.46 -29.93 27.79
CA SER A 124 12.73 -30.88 28.62
C SER A 124 12.43 -32.14 27.82
N SER A 125 12.84 -33.30 28.34
CA SER A 125 12.40 -34.60 27.82
C SER A 125 10.89 -34.73 28.03
N THR A 126 10.15 -34.94 26.96
CA THR A 126 8.68 -34.85 26.97
C THR A 126 8.07 -36.10 26.36
N PRO A 127 7.04 -36.71 26.97
CA PRO A 127 6.43 -37.93 26.45
C PRO A 127 5.87 -37.76 25.03
N ALA A 128 6.03 -38.78 24.19
CA ALA A 128 5.54 -38.80 22.80
C ALA A 128 4.04 -38.51 22.65
N THR A 129 3.26 -38.89 23.66
CA THR A 129 1.80 -38.76 23.70
C THR A 129 1.34 -37.34 24.04
N GLU A 130 2.23 -36.48 24.53
CA GLU A 130 1.89 -35.10 24.82
C GLU A 130 1.61 -34.34 23.51
N LYS A 131 0.64 -33.42 23.55
CA LYS A 131 0.32 -32.55 22.42
C LYS A 131 0.71 -31.12 22.76
N LEU A 132 1.62 -30.55 21.97
CA LEU A 132 2.12 -29.19 22.15
C LEU A 132 2.07 -28.44 20.83
N PRO A 133 1.97 -27.09 20.85
CA PRO A 133 2.30 -26.29 19.68
C PRO A 133 3.78 -26.52 19.31
N PHE A 134 4.17 -26.16 18.09
CA PHE A 134 5.51 -26.49 17.60
C PHE A 134 6.05 -25.49 16.61
N LEU A 135 7.39 -25.44 16.53
CA LEU A 135 8.11 -24.53 15.65
C LEU A 135 8.81 -25.33 14.56
N CYS A 136 8.61 -24.93 13.32
CA CYS A 136 9.38 -25.41 12.18
C CYS A 136 10.37 -24.34 11.73
N THR A 137 11.43 -24.75 11.04
CA THR A 137 12.27 -23.86 10.25
C THR A 137 11.43 -23.10 9.20
N ASN A 138 11.96 -22.00 8.69
CA ASN A 138 11.49 -21.40 7.45
C ASN A 138 12.69 -21.23 6.52
N SER A 139 12.76 -22.08 5.51
CA SER A 139 13.84 -22.12 4.52
C SER A 139 13.53 -21.31 3.27
N ALA A 140 12.35 -20.69 3.20
CA ALA A 140 11.93 -19.89 2.06
C ALA A 140 12.88 -18.69 1.85
N PRO A 141 13.29 -18.40 0.60
CA PRO A 141 14.22 -17.32 0.32
C PRO A 141 13.60 -15.96 0.63
N LEU A 142 14.45 -14.96 0.87
CA LEU A 142 14.04 -13.57 0.94
C LEU A 142 13.76 -13.05 -0.48
N THR A 143 12.67 -12.31 -0.64
CA THR A 143 12.37 -11.57 -1.87
C THR A 143 13.25 -10.34 -1.93
N THR A 144 14.06 -10.21 -2.98
CA THR A 144 15.06 -9.14 -3.11
C THR A 144 14.99 -8.38 -4.43
N GLU A 145 14.14 -8.78 -5.36
CA GLU A 145 14.05 -8.18 -6.69
C GLU A 145 12.60 -8.09 -7.19
N VAL A 146 12.35 -7.15 -8.10
CA VAL A 146 11.01 -6.85 -8.63
C VAL A 146 10.39 -8.06 -9.33
N ASP A 147 11.18 -8.81 -10.09
CA ASP A 147 10.75 -9.93 -10.94
C ASP A 147 11.07 -11.29 -10.33
N THR A 148 11.03 -11.39 -8.99
CA THR A 148 11.32 -12.62 -8.24
C THR A 148 10.51 -13.81 -8.78
N ASP A 149 11.20 -14.91 -9.11
CA ASP A 149 10.57 -16.18 -9.49
C ASP A 149 10.15 -16.98 -8.24
N PHE A 150 8.84 -17.06 -8.00
CA PHE A 150 8.24 -17.82 -6.89
C PHE A 150 7.99 -19.29 -7.22
N SER A 151 8.46 -19.82 -8.35
CA SER A 151 8.24 -21.22 -8.74
C SER A 151 8.81 -22.23 -7.75
N ALA A 152 9.95 -21.90 -7.13
CA ALA A 152 10.63 -22.73 -6.13
C ALA A 152 10.15 -22.45 -4.69
N SER A 153 9.33 -21.42 -4.48
CA SER A 153 8.89 -21.02 -3.14
C SER A 153 7.84 -22.00 -2.58
N PRO A 154 7.87 -22.28 -1.26
CA PRO A 154 6.92 -23.20 -0.66
C PRO A 154 5.47 -22.74 -0.80
N ARG A 155 4.56 -23.66 -1.17
CA ARG A 155 3.14 -23.38 -1.40
C ARG A 155 2.34 -23.38 -0.10
N SER A 156 1.34 -22.51 -0.02
CA SER A 156 0.37 -22.44 1.09
C SER A 156 -1.04 -22.34 0.54
N THR A 157 -2.01 -23.02 1.13
CA THR A 157 -3.38 -23.05 0.60
C THR A 157 -4.39 -22.54 1.61
N VAL A 158 -5.29 -21.65 1.20
CA VAL A 158 -6.40 -21.10 2.00
C VAL A 158 -7.71 -21.40 1.29
N THR A 159 -8.75 -21.78 2.04
CA THR A 159 -10.10 -21.90 1.48
C THR A 159 -11.02 -20.87 2.12
N SER A 160 -11.73 -20.11 1.30
CA SER A 160 -12.72 -19.12 1.75
C SER A 160 -13.93 -19.17 0.83
N ASN A 161 -15.13 -19.19 1.40
CA ASN A 161 -16.40 -19.18 0.66
C ASN A 161 -16.50 -20.18 -0.52
N GLY A 162 -15.92 -21.38 -0.36
CA GLY A 162 -15.93 -22.41 -1.40
C GLY A 162 -14.88 -22.24 -2.51
N VAL A 163 -14.00 -21.24 -2.41
CA VAL A 163 -12.87 -21.01 -3.30
C VAL A 163 -11.57 -21.39 -2.60
N THR A 164 -10.72 -22.17 -3.29
CA THR A 164 -9.39 -22.54 -2.81
C THR A 164 -8.33 -21.67 -3.47
N TYR A 165 -7.53 -20.98 -2.66
CA TYR A 165 -6.45 -20.10 -3.07
C TYR A 165 -5.11 -20.77 -2.74
N THR A 166 -4.28 -20.99 -3.75
CA THR A 166 -2.92 -21.50 -3.58
C THR A 166 -1.95 -20.35 -3.72
N GLY A 167 -1.32 -19.94 -2.63
CA GLY A 167 -0.27 -18.93 -2.60
C GLY A 167 1.10 -19.53 -2.32
N THR A 168 2.02 -18.65 -1.95
CA THR A 168 3.41 -18.96 -1.61
C THR A 168 3.79 -18.35 -0.26
N ARG A 169 5.01 -18.58 0.21
CA ARG A 169 5.64 -17.82 1.29
C ARG A 169 7.08 -17.52 0.98
N ASP A 170 7.59 -16.47 1.58
CA ASP A 170 9.01 -16.12 1.56
C ASP A 170 9.55 -16.03 3.00
N HIS A 171 10.74 -15.44 3.15
CA HIS A 171 11.38 -15.26 4.45
C HIS A 171 10.60 -14.37 5.44
N LEU A 172 9.71 -13.50 4.95
CA LEU A 172 9.02 -12.46 5.73
C LEU A 172 7.52 -12.71 5.90
N THR A 173 6.85 -13.30 4.91
CA THR A 173 5.38 -13.35 4.86
C THR A 173 4.82 -14.51 4.03
N PHE A 174 3.56 -14.88 4.27
CA PHE A 174 2.74 -15.59 3.29
C PHE A 174 2.25 -14.60 2.21
N ARG A 175 2.11 -15.06 0.97
CA ARG A 175 1.82 -14.23 -0.20
C ARG A 175 0.82 -14.92 -1.13
N PHE A 176 -0.24 -14.20 -1.50
CA PHE A 176 -1.23 -14.64 -2.47
C PHE A 176 -1.39 -13.52 -3.49
N MET A 177 -0.92 -13.74 -4.72
CA MET A 177 -0.78 -12.72 -5.76
C MET A 177 -1.76 -13.02 -6.90
N GLY A 178 -2.32 -11.99 -7.55
CA GLY A 178 -3.18 -12.14 -8.72
C GLY A 178 -4.55 -12.76 -8.43
N ILE A 179 -5.10 -12.57 -7.23
CA ILE A 179 -6.43 -13.08 -6.86
C ILE A 179 -7.49 -12.26 -7.61
N PRO A 180 -8.30 -12.86 -8.50
CA PRO A 180 -9.39 -12.13 -9.14
C PRO A 180 -10.49 -11.84 -8.10
N TYR A 181 -10.83 -10.55 -7.92
CA TYR A 181 -11.96 -10.15 -7.08
C TYR A 181 -13.25 -9.94 -7.89
N ALA A 182 -13.14 -9.87 -9.21
CA ALA A 182 -14.26 -9.72 -10.14
C ALA A 182 -14.01 -10.50 -11.44
N GLN A 183 -15.03 -10.60 -12.28
CA GLN A 183 -14.89 -11.07 -13.66
C GLN A 183 -14.02 -10.11 -14.49
N PRO A 184 -13.29 -10.62 -15.50
CA PRO A 184 -12.58 -9.78 -16.45
C PRO A 184 -13.53 -8.77 -17.13
N PRO A 185 -13.28 -7.44 -17.06
CA PRO A 185 -14.15 -6.40 -17.60
C PRO A 185 -13.99 -6.22 -19.13
N VAL A 186 -14.00 -7.33 -19.88
CA VAL A 186 -13.77 -7.38 -21.33
C VAL A 186 -15.07 -7.48 -22.12
N GLY A 187 -15.03 -7.08 -23.39
CA GLY A 187 -16.16 -7.22 -24.33
C GLY A 187 -17.43 -6.56 -23.77
N PRO A 188 -18.55 -7.28 -23.59
CA PRO A 188 -19.78 -6.71 -23.03
C PRO A 188 -19.67 -6.18 -21.59
N LEU A 189 -18.63 -6.57 -20.85
CA LEU A 189 -18.36 -6.06 -19.49
C LEU A 189 -17.47 -4.80 -19.50
N ARG A 190 -16.92 -4.41 -20.65
CA ARG A 190 -16.23 -3.13 -20.79
C ARG A 190 -17.23 -2.00 -20.56
N PHE A 191 -16.84 -1.01 -19.76
CA PHE A 191 -17.72 0.08 -19.31
C PHE A 191 -18.97 -0.42 -18.58
N GLN A 192 -18.83 -1.48 -17.78
CA GLN A 192 -19.84 -1.95 -16.83
C GLN A 192 -19.24 -2.03 -15.43
N ASP A 193 -20.11 -2.05 -14.42
CA ASP A 193 -19.71 -2.36 -13.03
C ASP A 193 -19.12 -3.78 -12.95
N PRO A 194 -18.11 -3.99 -12.08
CA PRO A 194 -17.47 -5.28 -11.91
C PRO A 194 -18.49 -6.35 -11.49
N GLN A 195 -18.41 -7.53 -12.11
CA GLN A 195 -19.29 -8.66 -11.79
C GLN A 195 -18.59 -9.65 -10.85
N PRO A 196 -19.31 -10.35 -9.96
CA PRO A 196 -18.70 -11.30 -9.04
C PRO A 196 -17.88 -12.40 -9.71
N PHE A 197 -16.69 -12.69 -9.17
CA PHE A 197 -15.90 -13.85 -9.56
C PHE A 197 -16.66 -15.16 -9.26
N ASN A 198 -16.60 -16.14 -10.17
CA ASN A 198 -17.35 -17.39 -10.09
C ASN A 198 -16.48 -18.66 -10.19
N GLY A 199 -15.16 -18.54 -10.06
CA GLY A 199 -14.26 -19.69 -10.02
C GLY A 199 -14.24 -20.38 -8.66
N THR A 200 -13.76 -21.63 -8.64
CA THR A 200 -13.67 -22.46 -7.42
C THR A 200 -12.24 -22.67 -6.94
N ALA A 201 -11.26 -22.32 -7.76
CA ALA A 201 -9.84 -22.41 -7.44
C ALA A 201 -9.07 -21.25 -8.09
N VAL A 202 -8.10 -20.72 -7.37
CA VAL A 202 -7.24 -19.62 -7.80
C VAL A 202 -5.79 -20.03 -7.51
N ASP A 203 -4.98 -20.10 -8.58
CA ASP A 203 -3.53 -20.10 -8.44
C ASP A 203 -3.11 -18.64 -8.19
N ALA A 204 -2.68 -18.38 -6.96
CA ALA A 204 -2.26 -17.09 -6.47
C ALA A 204 -0.74 -17.06 -6.20
N THR A 205 0.04 -17.80 -6.99
CA THR A 205 1.50 -17.93 -6.83
C THR A 205 2.31 -16.97 -7.69
N PHE A 206 1.66 -16.17 -8.54
CA PHE A 206 2.29 -15.20 -9.44
C PHE A 206 1.38 -14.00 -9.68
N PHE A 207 1.99 -12.89 -10.06
CA PHE A 207 1.29 -11.68 -10.49
C PHE A 207 0.68 -11.82 -11.88
N LYS A 208 -0.44 -11.14 -12.12
CA LYS A 208 -1.16 -11.14 -13.40
C LYS A 208 -0.86 -9.88 -14.20
N PRO A 209 -1.27 -9.80 -15.48
CA PRO A 209 -1.15 -8.57 -16.24
C PRO A 209 -1.87 -7.40 -15.57
N VAL A 210 -1.23 -6.24 -15.58
CA VAL A 210 -1.73 -4.99 -14.99
C VAL A 210 -2.86 -4.39 -15.83
N CYS A 211 -3.63 -3.43 -15.30
CA CYS A 211 -4.65 -2.76 -16.11
C CYS A 211 -4.04 -1.99 -17.30
N LEU A 212 -4.75 -1.95 -18.45
CA LEU A 212 -4.31 -1.21 -19.64
C LEU A 212 -3.97 0.25 -19.34
N GLN A 213 -2.74 0.64 -19.65
CA GLN A 213 -2.15 1.93 -19.33
C GLN A 213 -0.88 2.21 -20.16
N PHE A 214 -0.40 3.45 -20.10
CA PHE A 214 0.89 3.86 -20.66
C PHE A 214 1.95 4.05 -19.56
N GLY A 215 3.18 4.41 -19.96
CA GLY A 215 4.21 4.89 -19.06
C GLY A 215 5.02 3.78 -18.42
N PHE A 216 5.56 4.05 -17.22
CA PHE A 216 6.48 3.16 -16.49
C PHE A 216 5.95 1.73 -16.29
N PHE A 217 4.63 1.60 -16.19
CA PHE A 217 3.92 0.35 -15.95
C PHE A 217 3.17 -0.16 -17.20
N GLY A 218 3.16 0.61 -18.30
CA GLY A 218 2.50 0.25 -19.55
C GLY A 218 3.33 -0.67 -20.45
N SER A 219 4.62 -0.84 -20.18
CA SER A 219 5.52 -1.79 -20.84
C SER A 219 6.60 -2.31 -19.90
N SER A 220 7.28 -3.39 -20.28
CA SER A 220 8.42 -3.94 -19.53
C SER A 220 9.72 -3.16 -19.72
N ASP A 221 9.72 -2.04 -20.46
CA ASP A 221 10.95 -1.33 -20.88
C ASP A 221 11.74 -0.76 -19.70
N PHE A 222 11.07 -0.47 -18.58
CA PHE A 222 11.68 0.02 -17.35
C PHE A 222 12.02 -1.10 -16.35
N GLY A 223 11.76 -2.37 -16.69
CA GLY A 223 11.98 -3.52 -15.81
C GLY A 223 11.06 -3.55 -14.58
N LEU A 224 10.12 -2.61 -14.47
CA LEU A 224 9.20 -2.53 -13.35
C LEU A 224 8.03 -3.51 -13.49
N MET A 225 7.62 -3.84 -14.73
CA MET A 225 6.43 -4.66 -15.00
C MET A 225 6.70 -5.75 -16.04
N PRO A 226 7.25 -6.91 -15.63
CA PRO A 226 7.50 -8.02 -16.54
C PRO A 226 6.22 -8.77 -16.98
N TRP A 227 5.07 -8.55 -16.33
CA TRP A 227 3.83 -9.32 -16.54
C TRP A 227 2.90 -8.78 -17.65
N GLY A 228 3.21 -7.61 -18.22
CA GLY A 228 2.42 -6.98 -19.29
C GLY A 228 1.12 -6.32 -18.79
N ASN A 229 0.32 -5.77 -19.70
CA ASN A 229 -0.96 -5.13 -19.40
C ASN A 229 -2.14 -5.81 -20.15
N SER A 230 -3.34 -5.73 -19.57
CA SER A 230 -4.57 -6.35 -20.07
C SER A 230 -5.81 -5.63 -19.54
N GLU A 231 -6.95 -5.81 -20.19
CA GLU A 231 -8.25 -5.45 -19.60
C GLU A 231 -8.67 -6.44 -18.51
N ASP A 232 -8.22 -7.70 -18.60
CA ASP A 232 -8.35 -8.69 -17.52
C ASP A 232 -7.34 -8.40 -16.42
N CYS A 233 -7.66 -7.43 -15.57
CA CYS A 233 -6.75 -6.89 -14.56
C CYS A 233 -7.38 -6.70 -13.17
N LEU A 234 -8.64 -7.09 -12.95
CA LEU A 234 -9.33 -6.86 -11.67
C LEU A 234 -8.88 -7.87 -10.61
N THR A 235 -7.65 -7.68 -10.12
CA THR A 235 -6.97 -8.58 -9.19
C THR A 235 -6.50 -7.86 -7.93
N LEU A 236 -6.25 -8.63 -6.88
CA LEU A 236 -5.67 -8.16 -5.65
C LEU A 236 -4.61 -9.14 -5.14
N HIS A 237 -3.78 -8.63 -4.25
CA HIS A 237 -2.66 -9.35 -3.66
C HIS A 237 -2.76 -9.27 -2.14
N VAL A 238 -2.51 -10.37 -1.44
CA VAL A 238 -2.59 -10.48 0.02
C VAL A 238 -1.25 -10.91 0.59
N PHE A 239 -0.73 -10.11 1.52
CA PHE A 239 0.46 -10.41 2.31
C PHE A 239 0.03 -10.55 3.77
N THR A 240 0.37 -11.66 4.42
CA THR A 240 -0.10 -11.96 5.77
C THR A 240 0.94 -12.70 6.61
N PRO A 241 1.07 -12.41 7.92
CA PRO A 241 1.96 -13.12 8.82
C PRO A 241 1.27 -14.35 9.44
N TYR A 242 -0.03 -14.54 9.20
CA TYR A 242 -0.85 -15.52 9.91
C TYR A 242 -1.92 -16.13 9.01
N LEU A 243 -1.99 -17.46 8.98
CA LEU A 243 -3.08 -18.22 8.37
C LEU A 243 -3.87 -18.95 9.46
N PRO A 244 -5.18 -18.66 9.63
CA PRO A 244 -6.02 -19.36 10.60
C PRO A 244 -6.28 -20.82 10.25
N SER A 245 -6.66 -21.59 11.27
CA SER A 245 -7.13 -22.96 11.05
C SER A 245 -8.49 -22.94 10.35
N SER A 246 -8.67 -23.80 9.37
CA SER A 246 -9.97 -24.08 8.75
C SER A 246 -10.87 -24.98 9.61
N GLN A 247 -10.42 -25.44 10.78
CA GLN A 247 -11.19 -26.29 11.69
C GLN A 247 -12.02 -25.46 12.69
N PRO A 248 -13.35 -25.64 12.75
CA PRO A 248 -14.20 -24.92 13.70
C PRO A 248 -13.84 -25.20 15.17
N GLY A 249 -13.91 -24.18 16.02
CA GLY A 249 -13.89 -24.34 17.49
C GLY A 249 -12.51 -24.52 18.13
N LYS A 250 -11.41 -24.35 17.39
CA LYS A 250 -10.06 -24.31 17.96
C LYS A 250 -9.68 -22.90 18.42
N SER A 251 -9.02 -22.81 19.56
CA SER A 251 -8.41 -21.56 20.03
C SER A 251 -7.39 -21.10 19.00
N ALA A 252 -7.59 -19.92 18.44
CA ALA A 252 -6.76 -19.35 17.38
C ALA A 252 -6.34 -17.92 17.79
N PRO A 253 -5.13 -17.47 17.41
CA PRO A 253 -4.73 -16.08 17.55
C PRO A 253 -5.78 -15.11 17.02
N ALA A 254 -5.83 -13.92 17.60
CA ALA A 254 -6.72 -12.87 17.11
C ALA A 254 -6.38 -12.48 15.65
N LEU A 255 -7.43 -12.20 14.86
CA LEU A 255 -7.29 -11.66 13.51
C LEU A 255 -6.55 -10.31 13.54
N LYS A 256 -5.85 -10.00 12.45
CA LYS A 256 -4.93 -8.85 12.34
C LYS A 256 -5.60 -7.69 11.61
N PRO A 257 -5.29 -6.42 11.93
CA PRO A 257 -5.81 -5.28 11.16
C PRO A 257 -5.41 -5.42 9.67
N VAL A 258 -6.28 -4.95 8.78
CA VAL A 258 -6.07 -5.01 7.32
C VAL A 258 -5.72 -3.62 6.81
N LEU A 259 -4.57 -3.49 6.15
CA LEU A 259 -4.12 -2.30 5.45
C LEU A 259 -4.43 -2.48 3.96
N PHE A 260 -5.46 -1.81 3.48
CA PHE A 260 -5.94 -1.90 2.10
C PHE A 260 -5.38 -0.75 1.26
N TRP A 261 -4.40 -1.07 0.43
CA TRP A 261 -3.63 -0.13 -0.37
C TRP A 261 -4.29 0.14 -1.73
N ILE A 262 -4.37 1.41 -2.09
CA ILE A 262 -4.79 1.90 -3.41
C ILE A 262 -3.64 2.69 -4.02
N HIS A 263 -3.11 2.21 -5.14
CA HIS A 263 -1.95 2.82 -5.80
C HIS A 263 -2.28 4.19 -6.42
N GLY A 264 -1.24 5.02 -6.56
CA GLY A 264 -1.28 6.29 -7.28
C GLY A 264 -1.07 6.15 -8.79
N GLY A 265 -0.72 7.27 -9.44
CA GLY A 265 -0.44 7.31 -10.89
C GLY A 265 -1.43 8.13 -11.72
N GLY A 266 -2.01 9.20 -11.14
CA GLY A 266 -2.81 10.18 -11.87
C GLY A 266 -4.11 9.64 -12.48
N ASN A 267 -4.62 8.50 -11.98
CA ASN A 267 -5.72 7.74 -12.56
C ASN A 267 -5.46 7.25 -13.99
N THR A 268 -4.23 7.31 -14.52
CA THR A 268 -3.91 6.88 -15.89
C THR A 268 -2.94 5.72 -15.94
N GLN A 269 -2.14 5.56 -14.88
CA GLN A 269 -1.15 4.50 -14.71
C GLN A 269 -1.05 4.09 -13.21
N GLY A 270 -0.21 3.10 -12.91
CA GLY A 270 -0.04 2.49 -11.59
C GLY A 270 -0.66 1.09 -11.52
N THR A 271 -0.29 0.31 -10.51
CA THR A 271 -0.68 -1.10 -10.41
C THR A 271 -0.47 -1.68 -9.01
N GLY A 272 -1.28 -2.63 -8.57
CA GLY A 272 -1.18 -3.30 -7.27
C GLY A 272 0.08 -4.16 -7.07
N GLU A 273 0.77 -4.49 -8.16
CA GLU A 273 1.97 -5.32 -8.25
C GLU A 273 3.29 -4.55 -8.09
N ASP A 274 3.27 -3.22 -8.02
CA ASP A 274 4.50 -2.44 -7.88
C ASP A 274 5.25 -2.80 -6.60
N ALA A 275 6.46 -3.31 -6.76
CA ALA A 275 7.29 -3.78 -5.67
C ALA A 275 7.69 -2.67 -4.67
N THR A 276 7.47 -1.40 -5.02
CA THR A 276 7.56 -0.25 -4.10
C THR A 276 6.67 -0.44 -2.88
N PHE A 277 5.54 -1.11 -3.04
CA PHE A 277 4.60 -1.42 -1.96
C PHE A 277 4.37 -2.91 -1.77
N ASP A 278 5.42 -3.71 -2.00
CA ASP A 278 5.45 -5.08 -1.51
C ASP A 278 5.19 -5.11 0.01
N GLY A 279 4.23 -5.95 0.42
CA GLY A 279 3.75 -5.97 1.79
C GLY A 279 4.68 -6.66 2.79
N GLY A 280 5.72 -7.40 2.36
CA GLY A 280 6.46 -8.32 3.22
C GLY A 280 7.16 -7.66 4.41
N SER A 281 7.81 -6.52 4.19
CA SER A 281 8.48 -5.77 5.27
C SER A 281 7.45 -5.15 6.22
N LEU A 282 6.42 -4.48 5.71
CA LEU A 282 5.36 -3.87 6.53
C LEU A 282 4.61 -4.91 7.37
N VAL A 283 4.19 -6.03 6.78
CA VAL A 283 3.48 -7.13 7.45
C VAL A 283 4.32 -7.73 8.58
N SER A 284 5.57 -8.11 8.28
CA SER A 284 6.45 -8.74 9.27
C SER A 284 6.79 -7.80 10.44
N ARG A 285 6.83 -6.48 10.20
CA ARG A 285 7.02 -5.49 11.26
C ARG A 285 5.77 -5.23 12.08
N THR A 286 4.59 -5.21 11.48
CA THR A 286 3.42 -4.61 12.14
C THR A 286 2.39 -5.60 12.61
N ASP A 287 2.57 -6.89 12.29
CA ASP A 287 1.60 -7.96 12.56
C ASP A 287 0.20 -7.59 12.04
N SER A 288 0.17 -7.23 10.75
CA SER A 288 -1.01 -6.81 10.01
C SER A 288 -1.14 -7.59 8.71
N VAL A 289 -2.30 -7.53 8.06
CA VAL A 289 -2.47 -8.01 6.68
C VAL A 289 -2.42 -6.82 5.74
N VAL A 290 -1.65 -6.92 4.65
CA VAL A 290 -1.64 -5.92 3.58
C VAL A 290 -2.38 -6.49 2.38
N VAL A 291 -3.29 -5.70 1.82
CA VAL A 291 -3.98 -5.99 0.56
C VAL A 291 -3.67 -4.88 -0.42
N THR A 292 -3.08 -5.20 -1.56
CA THR A 292 -2.91 -4.26 -2.68
C THR A 292 -3.86 -4.63 -3.80
N ILE A 293 -4.38 -3.66 -4.54
CA ILE A 293 -5.41 -3.89 -5.57
C ILE A 293 -5.06 -3.25 -6.89
N ASP A 294 -5.53 -3.87 -7.96
CA ASP A 294 -5.65 -3.30 -9.28
C ASP A 294 -7.07 -2.83 -9.50
N HIS A 295 -7.24 -1.74 -10.24
CA HIS A 295 -8.53 -1.19 -10.61
C HIS A 295 -8.42 -0.51 -11.97
N ARG A 296 -9.52 -0.44 -12.74
CA ARG A 296 -9.46 0.19 -14.05
C ARG A 296 -9.03 1.65 -13.94
N LEU A 297 -8.23 2.09 -14.92
CA LEU A 297 -7.66 3.42 -15.02
C LEU A 297 -8.16 4.11 -16.30
N ASN A 298 -7.76 5.36 -16.48
CA ASN A 298 -7.93 6.16 -17.69
C ASN A 298 -9.36 6.08 -18.27
N ILE A 299 -9.48 5.99 -19.59
CA ILE A 299 -10.75 5.82 -20.29
C ILE A 299 -11.50 4.57 -19.81
N PHE A 300 -10.82 3.47 -19.49
CA PHE A 300 -11.47 2.22 -19.07
C PHE A 300 -12.17 2.35 -17.70
N GLY A 301 -11.64 3.18 -16.80
CA GLY A 301 -12.11 3.34 -15.44
C GLY A 301 -13.03 4.54 -15.22
N TYR A 302 -12.84 5.64 -15.97
CA TYR A 302 -13.49 6.93 -15.67
C TYR A 302 -14.31 7.52 -16.82
N LEU A 303 -14.41 6.87 -17.99
CA LEU A 303 -15.24 7.38 -19.09
C LEU A 303 -16.72 7.45 -18.67
N GLY A 304 -17.20 8.67 -18.41
CA GLY A 304 -18.59 8.99 -18.13
C GLY A 304 -19.15 9.97 -19.15
N LEU A 305 -20.18 9.58 -19.89
CA LEU A 305 -20.83 10.37 -20.93
C LEU A 305 -22.31 10.62 -20.63
N ASP A 306 -23.03 9.60 -20.19
CA ASP A 306 -24.48 9.58 -19.99
C ASP A 306 -24.91 8.33 -19.18
N ASP A 307 -26.21 8.05 -19.12
CA ASP A 307 -26.77 6.90 -18.38
C ASP A 307 -26.34 5.52 -18.93
N ALA A 308 -25.90 5.44 -20.20
CA ALA A 308 -25.44 4.21 -20.81
C ALA A 308 -23.93 4.00 -20.59
N VAL A 309 -23.14 5.07 -20.64
CA VAL A 309 -21.71 5.08 -20.31
C VAL A 309 -21.51 5.92 -19.05
N LYS A 310 -21.78 5.32 -17.89
CA LYS A 310 -21.95 6.00 -16.60
C LYS A 310 -20.67 6.59 -16.01
N GLY A 311 -19.50 6.01 -16.30
CA GLY A 311 -18.25 6.34 -15.63
C GLY A 311 -18.17 5.77 -14.22
N ASN A 312 -17.18 6.22 -13.45
CA ASN A 312 -16.91 5.76 -12.07
C ASN A 312 -16.66 4.24 -11.92
N TYR A 313 -16.37 3.51 -13.00
CA TYR A 313 -16.10 2.08 -12.97
C TYR A 313 -14.88 1.75 -12.09
N ALA A 314 -13.87 2.62 -12.07
CA ALA A 314 -12.74 2.53 -11.16
C ALA A 314 -13.17 2.55 -9.68
N ILE A 315 -14.15 3.38 -9.32
CA ILE A 315 -14.69 3.45 -7.94
C ILE A 315 -15.45 2.16 -7.64
N ALA A 316 -16.23 1.66 -8.60
CA ALA A 316 -16.93 0.39 -8.48
C ALA A 316 -15.96 -0.80 -8.27
N ASP A 317 -14.83 -0.81 -8.97
CA ASP A 317 -13.76 -1.79 -8.84
C ASP A 317 -13.15 -1.79 -7.43
N LYS A 318 -12.80 -0.60 -6.91
CA LYS A 318 -12.29 -0.42 -5.53
C LYS A 318 -13.30 -0.93 -4.48
N ILE A 319 -14.59 -0.67 -4.68
CA ILE A 319 -15.66 -1.16 -3.80
C ILE A 319 -15.82 -2.68 -3.88
N ALA A 320 -15.75 -3.26 -5.08
CA ALA A 320 -15.82 -4.71 -5.27
C ALA A 320 -14.64 -5.43 -4.59
N ALA A 321 -13.43 -4.87 -4.69
CA ALA A 321 -12.26 -5.39 -3.98
C ALA A 321 -12.43 -5.31 -2.45
N LEU A 322 -12.99 -4.21 -1.92
CA LEU A 322 -13.33 -4.11 -0.49
C LEU A 322 -14.41 -5.11 -0.06
N GLN A 323 -15.42 -5.35 -0.89
CA GLN A 323 -16.43 -6.39 -0.64
C GLN A 323 -15.79 -7.79 -0.62
N TRP A 324 -14.83 -8.06 -1.50
CA TRP A 324 -14.03 -9.29 -1.45
C TRP A 324 -13.27 -9.39 -0.12
N VAL A 325 -12.63 -8.31 0.33
CA VAL A 325 -11.93 -8.27 1.63
C VAL A 325 -12.89 -8.59 2.77
N LYS A 326 -14.05 -7.92 2.84
CA LYS A 326 -15.07 -8.19 3.87
C LYS A 326 -15.53 -9.65 3.90
N ALA A 327 -15.65 -10.28 2.73
CA ALA A 327 -16.11 -11.66 2.62
C ALA A 327 -15.02 -12.71 2.90
N ASN A 328 -13.75 -12.42 2.61
CA ASN A 328 -12.70 -13.46 2.52
C ASN A 328 -11.50 -13.25 3.45
N ILE A 329 -11.17 -12.02 3.85
CA ILE A 329 -9.87 -11.71 4.47
C ILE A 329 -9.64 -12.41 5.81
N ALA A 330 -10.71 -12.80 6.51
CA ALA A 330 -10.66 -13.62 7.72
C ALA A 330 -9.92 -14.94 7.48
N SER A 331 -10.11 -15.59 6.33
CA SER A 331 -9.39 -16.83 5.98
C SER A 331 -7.90 -16.62 5.73
N PHE A 332 -7.48 -15.37 5.50
CA PHE A 332 -6.08 -14.95 5.33
C PHE A 332 -5.50 -14.30 6.60
N GLY A 333 -6.19 -14.42 7.74
CA GLY A 333 -5.75 -13.90 9.04
C GLY A 333 -6.06 -12.43 9.30
N GLY A 334 -6.76 -11.75 8.38
CA GLY A 334 -7.16 -10.36 8.53
C GLY A 334 -8.52 -10.20 9.18
N ASP A 335 -8.73 -9.10 9.91
CA ASP A 335 -9.98 -8.76 10.57
C ASP A 335 -10.84 -7.91 9.63
N PRO A 336 -11.97 -8.42 9.11
CA PRO A 336 -12.83 -7.66 8.20
C PRO A 336 -13.45 -6.44 8.87
N GLU A 337 -13.49 -6.34 10.20
CA GLU A 337 -14.02 -5.18 10.93
C GLU A 337 -12.95 -4.10 11.20
N ARG A 338 -11.67 -4.40 10.94
CA ARG A 338 -10.55 -3.46 11.08
C ARG A 338 -9.81 -3.29 9.77
N VAL A 339 -10.51 -2.79 8.75
CA VAL A 339 -9.97 -2.48 7.43
C VAL A 339 -9.66 -0.98 7.33
N MET A 340 -8.39 -0.63 7.20
CA MET A 340 -7.95 0.72 6.91
C MET A 340 -7.67 0.88 5.42
N VAL A 341 -8.39 1.79 4.75
CA VAL A 341 -8.05 2.16 3.37
C VAL A 341 -6.96 3.22 3.38
N PHE A 342 -5.94 3.06 2.55
CA PHE A 342 -4.90 4.06 2.38
C PHE A 342 -4.37 4.07 0.96
N GLY A 343 -3.91 5.23 0.53
CA GLY A 343 -3.41 5.40 -0.82
C GLY A 343 -2.60 6.68 -0.96
N GLN A 344 -1.80 6.74 -2.01
CA GLN A 344 -0.94 7.88 -2.30
C GLN A 344 -1.29 8.52 -3.65
N SER A 345 -1.16 9.84 -3.76
CA SER A 345 -1.48 10.59 -4.98
C SER A 345 -2.93 10.37 -5.42
N ALA A 346 -3.19 9.96 -6.67
CA ALA A 346 -4.50 9.52 -7.14
C ALA A 346 -5.11 8.38 -6.30
N GLY A 347 -4.30 7.53 -5.66
CA GLY A 347 -4.74 6.55 -4.66
C GLY A 347 -5.21 7.20 -3.36
N GLY A 348 -4.57 8.29 -2.94
CA GLY A 348 -5.04 9.15 -1.84
C GLY A 348 -6.35 9.85 -2.20
N SER A 349 -6.47 10.36 -3.43
CA SER A 349 -7.74 10.87 -3.96
C SER A 349 -8.82 9.78 -4.00
N SER A 350 -8.45 8.53 -4.28
CA SER A 350 -9.34 7.37 -4.28
C SER A 350 -9.85 7.03 -2.88
N VAL A 351 -9.03 7.20 -1.85
CA VAL A 351 -9.50 7.12 -0.45
C VAL A 351 -10.60 8.15 -0.19
N LEU A 352 -10.45 9.37 -0.70
CA LEU A 352 -11.50 10.39 -0.59
C LEU A 352 -12.75 10.06 -1.43
N GLU A 353 -12.62 9.41 -2.58
CA GLU A 353 -13.77 8.88 -3.33
C GLU A 353 -14.55 7.87 -2.47
N LEU A 354 -13.87 6.94 -1.81
CA LEU A 354 -14.49 5.95 -0.92
C LEU A 354 -15.09 6.59 0.34
N ILE A 355 -14.45 7.62 0.91
CA ILE A 355 -15.01 8.38 2.03
C ILE A 355 -16.36 9.02 1.66
N LYS A 356 -16.49 9.52 0.44
CA LYS A 356 -17.70 10.19 -0.05
C LYS A 356 -18.73 9.24 -0.64
N SER A 357 -18.34 8.03 -1.02
CA SER A 357 -19.22 7.14 -1.76
C SER A 357 -20.24 6.46 -0.85
N PRO A 358 -21.56 6.62 -1.08
CA PRO A 358 -22.58 5.89 -0.32
C PRO A 358 -22.43 4.37 -0.43
N LYS A 359 -21.89 3.88 -1.56
CA LYS A 359 -21.68 2.46 -1.84
C LYS A 359 -20.54 1.84 -1.05
N ALA A 360 -19.63 2.65 -0.49
CA ALA A 360 -18.52 2.18 0.32
C ALA A 360 -18.85 2.11 1.83
N ARG A 361 -20.07 2.46 2.23
CA ARG A 361 -20.47 2.52 3.64
C ARG A 361 -20.34 1.16 4.34
N GLY A 362 -19.61 1.15 5.45
CA GLY A 362 -19.40 -0.04 6.28
C GLY A 362 -18.32 -1.00 5.75
N LEU A 363 -17.60 -0.65 4.68
CA LEU A 363 -16.54 -1.49 4.12
C LEU A 363 -15.15 -1.25 4.72
N PHE A 364 -14.96 -0.15 5.44
CA PHE A 364 -13.69 0.20 6.10
C PHE A 364 -13.93 0.93 7.43
N SER A 365 -12.94 0.90 8.31
CA SER A 365 -12.97 1.40 9.68
C SER A 365 -11.98 2.54 9.95
N ALA A 366 -11.07 2.83 9.03
CA ALA A 366 -10.12 3.95 9.10
C ALA A 366 -9.65 4.33 7.68
N ALA A 367 -9.16 5.56 7.50
CA ALA A 367 -8.72 6.04 6.20
C ALA A 367 -7.47 6.95 6.27
N ILE A 368 -6.49 6.73 5.39
CA ILE A 368 -5.30 7.60 5.22
C ILE A 368 -5.21 8.09 3.78
N SER A 369 -5.19 9.42 3.57
CA SER A 369 -4.97 10.05 2.27
C SER A 369 -3.57 10.67 2.20
N GLN A 370 -2.64 10.03 1.52
CA GLN A 370 -1.26 10.51 1.35
C GLN A 370 -1.15 11.32 0.05
N SER A 371 -0.84 12.62 0.12
CA SER A 371 -0.71 13.51 -1.03
C SER A 371 -1.92 13.46 -1.99
N GLY A 372 -3.13 13.33 -1.44
CA GLY A 372 -4.37 13.05 -2.20
C GLY A 372 -5.18 14.26 -2.67
N GLY A 373 -4.76 15.48 -2.31
CA GLY A 373 -5.51 16.70 -2.61
C GLY A 373 -6.90 16.72 -1.99
N ASN A 374 -7.90 17.21 -2.73
CA ASN A 374 -9.31 17.20 -2.33
C ASN A 374 -10.19 16.23 -3.14
N SER A 375 -9.63 15.45 -4.07
CA SER A 375 -10.39 14.53 -4.95
C SER A 375 -11.57 15.23 -5.67
N PRO A 376 -11.27 16.10 -6.66
CA PRO A 376 -12.30 16.84 -7.39
C PRO A 376 -13.20 15.93 -8.22
N VAL A 377 -14.38 16.44 -8.56
CA VAL A 377 -15.39 15.73 -9.36
C VAL A 377 -15.86 16.63 -10.51
N GLN A 378 -16.46 16.04 -11.54
CA GLN A 378 -17.02 16.77 -12.68
C GLN A 378 -18.44 16.30 -13.00
N ASN A 379 -19.17 17.06 -13.83
CA ASN A 379 -20.45 16.60 -14.37
C ASN A 379 -20.26 15.94 -15.75
N TYR A 380 -21.29 15.23 -16.23
CA TYR A 380 -21.26 14.58 -17.54
C TYR A 380 -20.96 15.53 -18.70
N THR A 381 -21.49 16.76 -18.69
CA THR A 381 -21.24 17.74 -19.75
C THR A 381 -19.77 18.07 -19.88
N THR A 382 -19.08 18.32 -18.77
CA THR A 382 -17.64 18.60 -18.74
C THR A 382 -16.83 17.38 -19.16
N ALA A 383 -17.13 16.20 -18.61
CA ALA A 383 -16.45 14.96 -18.95
C ALA A 383 -16.60 14.63 -20.46
N ALA A 384 -17.83 14.66 -20.97
CA ALA A 384 -18.14 14.42 -22.37
C ALA A 384 -17.48 15.47 -23.29
N GLY A 385 -17.49 16.75 -22.90
CA GLY A 385 -16.89 17.84 -23.69
C GLY A 385 -15.40 17.64 -23.98
N GLY A 386 -14.65 17.04 -23.05
CA GLY A 386 -13.22 16.77 -23.21
C GLY A 386 -12.89 15.58 -24.12
N VAL A 387 -13.79 14.61 -24.26
CA VAL A 387 -13.49 13.29 -24.88
C VAL A 387 -14.33 13.00 -26.13
N VAL A 388 -15.59 13.46 -26.19
CA VAL A 388 -16.53 13.18 -27.30
C VAL A 388 -16.02 13.65 -28.66
N PRO A 389 -15.38 14.82 -28.81
CA PRO A 389 -14.85 15.25 -30.12
C PRO A 389 -13.88 14.24 -30.73
N ALA A 390 -13.02 13.62 -29.92
CA ALA A 390 -12.10 12.59 -30.37
C ALA A 390 -12.80 11.23 -30.57
N LEU A 391 -13.75 10.87 -29.68
CA LEU A 391 -14.52 9.63 -29.79
C LEU A 391 -15.40 9.56 -31.04
N ASN A 392 -15.94 10.69 -31.51
CA ASN A 392 -16.84 10.73 -32.67
C ASN A 392 -16.18 10.23 -33.97
N ALA A 393 -14.85 10.23 -34.05
CA ALA A 393 -14.11 9.64 -35.17
C ALA A 393 -14.27 8.11 -35.25
N PHE A 394 -14.61 7.45 -34.14
CA PHE A 394 -14.76 6.00 -34.02
C PHE A 394 -16.22 5.59 -33.73
N CYS A 395 -16.90 6.30 -32.83
CA CYS A 395 -18.24 6.00 -32.36
C CYS A 395 -19.10 7.27 -32.26
N ASN A 396 -19.74 7.66 -33.38
CA ASN A 396 -20.55 8.89 -33.45
C ASN A 396 -22.01 8.72 -32.97
N SER A 397 -22.50 7.51 -32.74
CA SER A 397 -23.84 7.22 -32.17
C SER A 397 -23.97 7.76 -30.73
N THR A 398 -25.09 7.59 -30.03
CA THR A 398 -25.24 8.01 -28.60
C THR A 398 -25.85 6.90 -27.74
N GLY A 399 -25.82 7.06 -26.41
CA GLY A 399 -26.44 6.12 -25.47
C GLY A 399 -25.99 4.67 -25.68
N VAL A 400 -26.94 3.74 -25.70
CA VAL A 400 -26.68 2.29 -25.80
C VAL A 400 -25.98 1.92 -27.12
N GLU A 401 -26.28 2.60 -28.23
CA GLU A 401 -25.59 2.37 -29.50
C GLU A 401 -24.12 2.80 -29.45
N ARG A 402 -23.83 3.90 -28.73
CA ARG A 402 -22.44 4.32 -28.50
C ARG A 402 -21.72 3.33 -27.61
N LEU A 403 -22.34 2.89 -26.51
CA LEU A 403 -21.78 1.86 -25.64
C LEU A 403 -21.40 0.60 -26.43
N ALA A 404 -22.31 0.06 -27.24
CA ALA A 404 -22.05 -1.12 -28.06
C ALA A 404 -20.88 -0.91 -29.03
N CYS A 405 -20.79 0.27 -29.66
CA CYS A 405 -19.65 0.63 -30.50
C CYS A 405 -18.34 0.65 -29.71
N LEU A 406 -18.30 1.30 -28.55
CA LEU A 406 -17.11 1.40 -27.69
C LEU A 406 -16.65 0.03 -27.17
N GLN A 407 -17.59 -0.87 -26.85
CA GLN A 407 -17.29 -2.24 -26.43
C GLN A 407 -16.68 -3.08 -27.57
N ALA A 408 -16.99 -2.74 -28.83
CA ALA A 408 -16.46 -3.43 -30.01
C ALA A 408 -15.10 -2.91 -30.50
N LEU A 409 -14.67 -1.72 -30.05
CA LEU A 409 -13.38 -1.16 -30.47
C LEU A 409 -12.19 -1.97 -29.93
N PRO A 410 -11.06 -2.00 -30.66
CA PRO A 410 -9.80 -2.50 -30.13
C PRO A 410 -9.39 -1.69 -28.88
N ALA A 411 -8.88 -2.38 -27.86
CA ALA A 411 -8.51 -1.75 -26.61
C ALA A 411 -7.42 -0.67 -26.81
N ASP A 412 -6.45 -0.90 -27.68
CA ASP A 412 -5.40 0.08 -28.02
C ASP A 412 -5.96 1.38 -28.62
N THR A 413 -7.07 1.29 -29.38
CA THR A 413 -7.72 2.49 -29.92
C THR A 413 -8.28 3.35 -28.78
N LEU A 414 -8.94 2.72 -27.80
CA LEU A 414 -9.44 3.42 -26.62
C LEU A 414 -8.28 3.95 -25.76
N LEU A 415 -7.26 3.13 -25.51
CA LEU A 415 -6.10 3.52 -24.73
C LEU A 415 -5.45 4.76 -25.34
N ASN A 416 -5.22 4.81 -26.67
CA ASN A 416 -4.68 5.98 -27.36
C ASN A 416 -5.53 7.26 -27.18
N LEU A 417 -6.86 7.15 -27.05
CA LEU A 417 -7.73 8.29 -26.77
C LEU A 417 -7.48 8.92 -25.39
N THR A 418 -6.86 8.18 -24.46
CA THR A 418 -6.44 8.71 -23.15
C THR A 418 -5.51 9.91 -23.28
N ASN A 419 -4.57 9.89 -24.24
CA ASN A 419 -3.48 10.88 -24.34
C ASN A 419 -3.75 12.05 -25.29
N VAL A 420 -4.75 11.93 -26.18
CA VAL A 420 -5.04 12.96 -27.21
C VAL A 420 -6.21 13.87 -26.83
N THR A 421 -6.78 13.67 -25.64
CA THR A 421 -7.93 14.45 -25.15
C THR A 421 -7.48 15.45 -24.09
N THR A 422 -8.25 16.50 -23.87
CA THR A 422 -8.04 17.46 -22.77
C THR A 422 -8.77 17.02 -21.49
N THR A 423 -9.07 15.72 -21.38
CA THR A 423 -9.92 15.17 -20.31
C THR A 423 -9.11 14.86 -19.07
N SER A 424 -9.63 15.23 -17.91
CA SER A 424 -9.18 14.68 -16.63
C SER A 424 -9.96 13.40 -16.32
N TRP A 425 -9.23 12.30 -16.10
CA TRP A 425 -9.81 11.00 -15.74
C TRP A 425 -10.13 10.98 -14.23
N ILE A 426 -11.21 11.67 -13.86
CA ILE A 426 -11.70 11.84 -12.50
C ILE A 426 -13.18 11.47 -12.41
N ALA A 427 -13.67 11.30 -11.18
CA ALA A 427 -15.05 10.91 -10.90
C ALA A 427 -16.09 11.89 -11.50
N VAL A 428 -17.17 11.33 -12.03
CA VAL A 428 -18.38 12.07 -12.44
C VAL A 428 -19.43 12.03 -11.33
N VAL A 429 -20.19 13.12 -11.15
CA VAL A 429 -21.33 13.13 -10.23
C VAL A 429 -22.49 12.35 -10.87
N ASP A 430 -22.64 11.08 -10.47
CA ASP A 430 -23.60 10.12 -11.03
C ASP A 430 -24.79 9.84 -10.10
N GLY A 431 -24.75 10.33 -8.85
CA GLY A 431 -25.78 10.07 -7.84
C GLY A 431 -25.77 8.64 -7.27
N VAL A 432 -24.83 7.79 -7.68
CA VAL A 432 -24.70 6.39 -7.26
C VAL A 432 -23.43 6.18 -6.46
N TYR A 433 -22.28 6.39 -7.10
CA TYR A 433 -20.96 6.29 -6.47
C TYR A 433 -20.50 7.64 -5.95
N THR A 434 -20.83 8.73 -6.65
CA THR A 434 -20.45 10.10 -6.32
C THR A 434 -21.68 10.99 -6.36
N ILE A 435 -22.10 11.48 -5.19
CA ILE A 435 -23.32 12.30 -5.05
C ILE A 435 -23.05 13.80 -5.10
N ASN A 436 -21.86 14.26 -4.71
CA ASN A 436 -21.47 15.67 -4.73
C ASN A 436 -19.93 15.83 -4.60
N ASP A 437 -19.42 17.05 -4.67
CA ASP A 437 -18.01 17.35 -4.41
C ASP A 437 -17.59 17.07 -2.96
N THR A 438 -16.28 16.96 -2.73
CA THR A 438 -15.71 16.60 -1.43
C THR A 438 -16.01 17.59 -0.33
N ILE A 439 -15.84 18.89 -0.61
CA ILE A 439 -15.97 19.94 0.39
C ILE A 439 -17.42 20.03 0.85
N SER A 440 -18.38 19.99 -0.08
CA SER A 440 -19.80 19.96 0.21
C SER A 440 -20.20 18.76 1.08
N GLN A 441 -19.65 17.57 0.81
CA GLN A 441 -19.98 16.37 1.59
C GLN A 441 -19.39 16.40 3.00
N VAL A 442 -18.09 16.72 3.16
CA VAL A 442 -17.48 16.78 4.50
C VAL A 442 -18.10 17.89 5.36
N SER A 443 -18.56 18.98 4.75
CA SER A 443 -19.21 20.09 5.46
C SER A 443 -20.57 19.72 6.08
N GLN A 444 -21.18 18.62 5.65
CA GLN A 444 -22.41 18.08 6.25
C GLN A 444 -22.14 17.29 7.54
N GLY A 445 -20.88 17.18 7.96
CA GLY A 445 -20.48 16.41 9.15
C GLY A 445 -20.60 14.90 8.94
N PRO A 446 -20.72 14.10 10.01
CA PRO A 446 -20.67 12.64 9.94
C PRO A 446 -21.70 11.98 9.01
N SER A 447 -22.83 12.64 8.72
CA SER A 447 -23.86 12.09 7.81
C SER A 447 -23.51 12.23 6.33
N GLY A 448 -22.64 13.18 5.98
CA GLY A 448 -22.25 13.45 4.60
C GLY A 448 -21.16 12.53 4.06
N VAL A 449 -20.51 11.75 4.92
CA VAL A 449 -19.37 10.90 4.57
C VAL A 449 -19.44 9.55 5.29
N ASN A 450 -18.62 8.61 4.87
CA ASN A 450 -18.28 7.42 5.65
C ASN A 450 -17.35 7.84 6.80
N SER A 451 -17.97 8.22 7.92
CA SER A 451 -17.28 8.80 9.09
C SER A 451 -16.46 7.75 9.84
N VAL A 452 -15.15 7.76 9.63
CA VAL A 452 -14.14 6.92 10.29
C VAL A 452 -12.95 7.78 10.74
N PRO A 453 -12.10 7.34 11.67
CA PRO A 453 -10.81 7.98 11.92
C PRO A 453 -10.09 8.27 10.60
N PHE A 454 -9.68 9.52 10.40
CA PHE A 454 -9.07 9.99 9.17
C PHE A 454 -7.67 10.55 9.40
N MET A 455 -6.75 10.24 8.51
CA MET A 455 -5.41 10.82 8.46
C MET A 455 -5.13 11.38 7.07
N ALA A 456 -4.47 12.52 7.00
CA ALA A 456 -4.01 13.09 5.75
C ALA A 456 -2.59 13.62 5.90
N GLY A 457 -1.81 13.61 4.84
CA GLY A 457 -0.51 14.27 4.87
C GLY A 457 0.12 14.43 3.51
N PHE A 458 1.25 15.10 3.50
CA PHE A 458 1.89 15.62 2.28
C PHE A 458 3.40 15.54 2.38
N MET A 459 4.04 15.63 1.21
CA MET A 459 5.45 15.89 1.05
C MET A 459 5.66 17.41 0.86
N PRO A 460 6.65 18.03 1.49
CA PRO A 460 6.90 19.47 1.36
C PRO A 460 7.09 19.99 -0.07
N GLU A 461 7.72 19.22 -0.95
CA GLU A 461 8.02 19.62 -2.34
C GLU A 461 7.41 18.67 -3.37
N GLU A 462 6.11 18.37 -3.23
CA GLU A 462 5.35 17.50 -4.15
C GLU A 462 5.64 17.79 -5.63
N ALA A 463 5.56 19.06 -6.03
CA ALA A 463 5.64 19.44 -7.44
C ALA A 463 7.01 19.21 -8.06
N GLN A 464 8.06 18.98 -7.26
CA GLN A 464 9.41 18.77 -7.77
C GLN A 464 9.44 17.57 -8.72
N SER A 465 8.96 16.41 -8.28
CA SER A 465 8.94 15.20 -9.10
C SER A 465 7.74 15.19 -10.06
N LEU A 466 6.60 15.77 -9.67
CA LEU A 466 5.39 15.83 -10.51
C LEU A 466 5.55 16.66 -11.78
N LEU A 467 6.30 17.77 -11.74
CA LEU A 467 6.57 18.57 -12.94
C LEU A 467 7.61 17.93 -13.86
N GLY A 468 8.27 16.84 -13.44
CA GLY A 468 9.29 16.15 -14.21
C GLY A 468 10.40 17.12 -14.62
N THR A 469 10.64 17.22 -15.92
CA THR A 469 11.64 18.12 -16.51
C THR A 469 11.04 19.39 -17.14
N THR A 470 9.76 19.68 -16.87
CA THR A 470 9.03 20.83 -17.43
C THR A 470 9.68 22.16 -17.04
N ILE A 471 10.28 22.23 -15.85
CA ILE A 471 11.04 23.38 -15.39
C ILE A 471 12.44 22.95 -14.94
N SER A 472 13.44 23.78 -15.21
CA SER A 472 14.84 23.46 -14.92
C SER A 472 15.29 24.00 -13.56
N PRO A 473 16.05 23.23 -12.76
CA PRO A 473 16.63 23.68 -11.49
C PRO A 473 17.52 24.94 -11.61
N ASN A 474 18.08 25.20 -12.79
CA ASN A 474 18.93 26.37 -13.05
C ASN A 474 18.16 27.62 -13.52
N MET A 475 16.82 27.60 -13.50
CA MET A 475 16.01 28.74 -13.94
C MET A 475 16.29 30.00 -13.12
N THR A 476 16.44 31.13 -13.82
CA THR A 476 16.79 32.43 -13.23
C THR A 476 15.60 33.37 -13.06
N VAL A 477 14.44 33.01 -13.59
CA VAL A 477 13.21 33.82 -13.56
C VAL A 477 12.09 33.01 -12.93
N PHE A 478 11.39 33.60 -11.95
CA PHE A 478 10.23 32.97 -11.33
C PHE A 478 9.08 32.92 -12.33
N ASN A 479 8.50 31.74 -12.55
CA ASN A 479 7.48 31.54 -13.58
C ASN A 479 6.24 30.82 -13.02
N ALA A 480 5.39 31.57 -12.32
CA ALA A 480 4.09 31.05 -11.89
C ALA A 480 3.16 30.71 -13.08
N SER A 481 3.28 31.41 -14.21
CA SER A 481 2.36 31.26 -15.34
C SER A 481 2.38 29.86 -15.98
N SER A 482 3.53 29.17 -15.93
CA SER A 482 3.65 27.81 -16.45
C SER A 482 2.97 26.76 -15.57
N VAL A 483 2.68 27.06 -14.30
CA VAL A 483 2.14 26.08 -13.35
C VAL A 483 0.70 26.37 -12.92
N VAL A 484 0.27 27.63 -12.95
CA VAL A 484 -1.11 28.02 -12.56
C VAL A 484 -1.86 28.84 -13.63
N GLY A 485 -1.25 29.04 -14.80
CA GLY A 485 -1.82 29.86 -15.86
C GLY A 485 -1.65 31.36 -15.63
N ALA A 486 -1.90 32.15 -16.68
CA ALA A 486 -1.57 33.58 -16.69
C ALA A 486 -2.37 34.42 -15.67
N THR A 487 -3.67 34.13 -15.51
CA THR A 487 -4.54 34.89 -14.61
C THR A 487 -4.11 34.74 -13.15
N LEU A 488 -3.98 33.51 -12.66
CA LEU A 488 -3.60 33.25 -11.27
C LEU A 488 -2.15 33.66 -10.99
N ALA A 489 -1.26 33.54 -11.99
CA ALA A 489 0.12 33.98 -11.85
C ALA A 489 0.25 35.48 -11.54
N ALA A 490 -0.64 36.33 -12.07
CA ALA A 490 -0.63 37.75 -11.77
C ALA A 490 -0.93 38.02 -10.28
N GLU A 491 -1.88 37.29 -9.70
CA GLU A 491 -2.23 37.38 -8.27
C GLU A 491 -1.12 36.83 -7.38
N VAL A 492 -0.52 35.70 -7.77
CA VAL A 492 0.66 35.12 -7.10
C VAL A 492 1.80 36.13 -7.02
N VAL A 493 2.15 36.77 -8.13
CA VAL A 493 3.23 37.78 -8.17
C VAL A 493 2.85 39.01 -7.35
N ALA A 494 1.62 39.53 -7.49
CA ALA A 494 1.16 40.71 -6.77
C ALA A 494 1.10 40.52 -5.24
N SER A 495 0.90 39.29 -4.77
CA SER A 495 0.83 38.97 -3.33
C SER A 495 2.14 39.15 -2.58
N GLY A 496 3.29 39.01 -3.26
CA GLY A 496 4.62 39.00 -2.64
C GLY A 496 4.93 37.79 -1.74
N LEU A 497 4.06 36.78 -1.66
CA LEU A 497 4.20 35.63 -0.74
C LEU A 497 5.23 34.56 -1.20
N TRP A 498 5.67 34.63 -2.46
CA TRP A 498 6.71 33.78 -3.07
C TRP A 498 7.90 34.64 -3.54
N ASN A 499 8.39 35.53 -2.66
CA ASN A 499 9.49 36.42 -3.00
C ASN A 499 10.82 35.65 -3.14
N THR A 500 11.44 35.70 -4.31
CA THR A 500 12.70 35.00 -4.60
C THR A 500 13.89 35.69 -3.95
N SER A 501 14.84 34.90 -3.45
CA SER A 501 16.11 35.35 -2.88
C SER A 501 17.26 34.42 -3.31
N SER A 502 18.46 34.65 -2.80
CA SER A 502 19.59 33.73 -3.00
C SER A 502 19.35 32.35 -2.35
N SER A 503 18.53 32.27 -1.31
CA SER A 503 18.20 31.02 -0.60
C SER A 503 16.85 30.42 -1.01
N PHE A 504 15.92 31.23 -1.53
CA PHE A 504 14.65 30.78 -2.09
C PHE A 504 14.61 31.11 -3.58
N THR A 505 15.19 30.20 -4.37
CA THR A 505 15.44 30.44 -5.79
C THR A 505 14.14 30.55 -6.60
N PRO A 506 14.18 31.09 -7.83
CA PRO A 506 13.07 31.03 -8.76
C PRO A 506 12.49 29.62 -8.99
N TYR A 507 13.33 28.60 -8.96
CA TYR A 507 12.92 27.21 -9.03
C TYR A 507 12.08 26.82 -7.80
N ASN A 508 12.59 27.06 -6.60
CA ASN A 508 11.89 26.73 -5.34
C ASN A 508 10.55 27.47 -5.23
N ALA A 509 10.51 28.73 -5.67
CA ALA A 509 9.27 29.51 -5.71
C ALA A 509 8.24 28.90 -6.67
N THR A 510 8.68 28.49 -7.87
CA THR A 510 7.80 27.86 -8.87
C THR A 510 7.30 26.48 -8.39
N ILE A 511 8.17 25.67 -7.78
CA ILE A 511 7.80 24.40 -7.13
C ILE A 511 6.78 24.64 -6.03
N SER A 512 7.03 25.61 -5.13
CA SER A 512 6.10 25.91 -4.03
C SER A 512 4.73 26.33 -4.54
N VAL A 513 4.63 27.20 -5.57
CA VAL A 513 3.33 27.57 -6.15
C VAL A 513 2.60 26.35 -6.69
N SER A 514 3.30 25.47 -7.41
CA SER A 514 2.70 24.27 -8.00
C SER A 514 2.26 23.26 -6.95
N THR A 515 3.07 23.02 -5.91
CA THR A 515 2.72 22.18 -4.76
C THR A 515 1.49 22.72 -4.03
N ASP A 516 1.50 24.02 -3.72
CA ASP A 516 0.42 24.68 -3.00
C ASP A 516 -0.90 24.61 -3.80
N ALA A 517 -0.86 24.95 -5.09
CA ALA A 517 -2.05 25.00 -5.94
C ALA A 517 -2.62 23.62 -6.29
N GLY A 518 -1.74 22.64 -6.55
CA GLY A 518 -2.15 21.33 -7.05
C GLY A 518 -2.56 20.34 -5.97
N LEU A 519 -1.97 20.43 -4.77
CA LEU A 519 -2.13 19.41 -3.73
C LEU A 519 -2.43 19.99 -2.34
N THR A 520 -1.54 20.84 -1.82
CA THR A 520 -1.60 21.25 -0.42
C THR A 520 -2.85 22.08 -0.14
N CYS A 521 -3.10 23.18 -0.83
CA CYS A 521 -4.25 24.06 -0.56
C CYS A 521 -5.61 23.38 -0.77
N PRO A 522 -5.84 22.59 -1.83
CA PRO A 522 -7.06 21.78 -1.94
C PRO A 522 -7.27 20.87 -0.72
N ALA A 523 -6.21 20.17 -0.29
CA ALA A 523 -6.31 19.26 0.84
C ALA A 523 -6.51 20.00 2.17
N GLU A 524 -5.85 21.13 2.38
CA GLU A 524 -6.07 22.00 3.54
C GLU A 524 -7.52 22.47 3.62
N GLN A 525 -8.11 22.88 2.49
CA GLN A 525 -9.52 23.28 2.43
C GLN A 525 -10.43 22.13 2.88
N MET A 526 -10.17 20.91 2.40
CA MET A 526 -10.89 19.70 2.79
C MET A 526 -10.74 19.37 4.27
N ILE A 527 -9.51 19.37 4.79
CA ILE A 527 -9.19 19.07 6.18
C ILE A 527 -9.86 20.09 7.11
N ASN A 528 -9.79 21.37 6.79
CA ASN A 528 -10.42 22.43 7.57
C ASN A 528 -11.94 22.32 7.59
N ALA A 529 -12.57 22.07 6.44
CA ALA A 529 -14.01 21.86 6.35
C ALA A 529 -14.46 20.64 7.17
N ALA A 530 -13.74 19.51 7.04
CA ALA A 530 -14.01 18.30 7.79
C ALA A 530 -13.84 18.50 9.30
N ALA A 531 -12.79 19.19 9.74
CA ALA A 531 -12.53 19.47 11.14
C ALA A 531 -13.57 20.42 11.75
N ALA A 532 -14.00 21.45 11.01
CA ALA A 532 -15.04 22.38 11.43
C ALA A 532 -16.40 21.70 11.59
N ALA A 533 -16.76 20.83 10.63
CA ALA A 533 -18.00 20.06 10.64
C ALA A 533 -17.96 18.80 11.52
N ARG A 534 -16.79 18.46 12.09
CA ARG A 534 -16.54 17.20 12.81
C ARG A 534 -16.95 15.98 11.99
N ALA A 535 -16.61 15.99 10.71
CA ALA A 535 -16.99 14.94 9.76
C ALA A 535 -16.44 13.56 10.16
N PHE A 536 -15.32 13.53 10.89
CA PHE A 536 -14.64 12.31 11.34
C PHE A 536 -14.52 12.28 12.87
N PRO A 537 -14.48 11.08 13.51
CA PRO A 537 -14.27 10.94 14.95
C PRO A 537 -12.91 11.48 15.43
N SER A 538 -11.89 11.36 14.58
CA SER A 538 -10.55 11.91 14.76
C SER A 538 -9.94 12.27 13.41
N VAL A 539 -9.17 13.36 13.39
CA VAL A 539 -8.37 13.77 12.24
C VAL A 539 -6.92 13.89 12.71
N TYR A 540 -6.00 13.30 11.96
CA TYR A 540 -4.56 13.47 12.16
C TYR A 540 -3.94 13.99 10.88
N VAL A 541 -3.04 14.96 10.99
CA VAL A 541 -2.40 15.57 9.83
C VAL A 541 -0.89 15.47 9.98
N TYR A 542 -0.19 15.12 8.90
CA TYR A 542 1.27 15.14 8.86
C TYR A 542 1.84 15.88 7.66
N GLU A 543 3.10 16.26 7.80
CA GLU A 543 4.00 16.60 6.73
C GLU A 543 5.27 15.75 6.87
N MET A 544 5.65 15.06 5.81
CA MET A 544 6.76 14.11 5.83
C MET A 544 8.08 14.85 5.57
N GLN A 545 8.83 15.12 6.64
CA GLN A 545 10.06 15.93 6.59
C GLN A 545 11.32 15.11 6.27
N ARG A 546 11.16 13.80 6.10
CA ARG A 546 12.21 12.90 5.64
C ARG A 546 11.59 11.85 4.71
N GLY A 547 12.23 11.58 3.60
CA GLY A 547 11.79 10.54 2.68
C GLY A 547 12.91 10.13 1.74
N TYR A 548 12.66 9.10 0.96
CA TYR A 548 13.58 8.63 -0.06
C TYR A 548 12.80 8.54 -1.36
N ALA A 549 13.25 9.29 -2.37
CA ALA A 549 12.60 9.30 -3.67
C ALA A 549 12.59 7.91 -4.31
N LEU A 550 11.52 7.58 -5.00
CA LEU A 550 11.50 6.32 -5.75
C LEU A 550 12.60 6.36 -6.80
N SER A 551 13.34 5.26 -6.93
CA SER A 551 14.57 5.20 -7.74
C SER A 551 14.32 5.48 -9.22
N TYR A 552 13.10 5.24 -9.68
CA TYR A 552 12.62 5.48 -11.04
C TYR A 552 11.82 6.79 -11.18
N PHE A 553 11.66 7.58 -10.10
CA PHE A 553 10.87 8.82 -10.07
C PHE A 553 11.63 9.98 -9.40
N ASP A 554 12.87 10.22 -9.84
CA ASP A 554 13.71 11.35 -9.41
C ASP A 554 14.38 12.01 -10.64
N PRO A 555 13.65 12.87 -11.39
CA PRO A 555 14.07 13.34 -12.72
C PRO A 555 15.39 14.12 -12.73
N TYR A 556 15.76 14.75 -11.61
CA TYR A 556 16.96 15.55 -11.47
C TYR A 556 17.94 15.02 -10.40
N GLY A 557 17.62 13.93 -9.71
CA GLY A 557 18.45 13.45 -8.59
C GLY A 557 18.44 14.40 -7.39
N LEU A 558 17.39 15.21 -7.23
CA LEU A 558 17.31 16.27 -6.21
C LEU A 558 16.51 15.83 -4.98
N CYS A 559 15.71 14.77 -5.14
CA CYS A 559 14.87 14.21 -4.10
C CYS A 559 15.58 13.10 -3.32
N THR A 560 16.68 12.59 -3.88
CA THR A 560 17.52 11.60 -3.24
C THR A 560 18.65 12.28 -2.49
N PHE A 561 18.58 12.21 -1.16
CA PHE A 561 19.69 12.61 -0.31
C PHE A 561 20.94 11.75 -0.61
N PRO A 562 22.13 12.36 -0.82
CA PRO A 562 23.33 11.61 -1.16
C PRO A 562 23.79 10.69 -0.03
N VAL A 563 24.19 9.46 -0.38
CA VAL A 563 24.68 8.45 0.57
C VAL A 563 25.91 8.96 1.31
N GLY A 564 25.91 8.84 2.64
CA GLY A 564 27.06 9.20 3.48
C GLY A 564 27.25 10.70 3.73
N ASN A 565 26.35 11.56 3.28
CA ASN A 565 26.41 13.01 3.52
C ASN A 565 25.16 13.48 4.27
N THR A 566 25.24 13.58 5.60
CA THR A 566 24.06 13.69 6.49
C THR A 566 23.46 15.09 6.68
N GLU A 567 24.02 16.11 6.04
CA GLU A 567 23.78 17.51 6.41
C GLU A 567 23.07 18.41 5.36
N PRO A 568 23.13 18.18 4.04
CA PRO A 568 22.49 19.08 3.08
C PRO A 568 20.96 18.98 3.12
N ALA A 569 20.30 20.14 3.05
CA ALA A 569 18.87 20.16 2.70
C ALA A 569 18.66 19.52 1.32
N TYR A 570 17.63 18.69 1.20
CA TYR A 570 17.22 18.03 -0.03
C TYR A 570 15.71 18.13 -0.19
N TYR A 571 15.22 17.83 -1.39
CA TYR A 571 13.79 17.88 -1.67
C TYR A 571 13.09 16.62 -1.12
N ARG A 572 11.99 16.82 -0.42
CA ARG A 572 11.05 15.78 0.01
C ARG A 572 9.92 15.76 -1.01
N CYS A 573 10.11 14.95 -2.05
CA CYS A 573 9.29 14.98 -3.25
C CYS A 573 8.11 14.02 -3.17
N HIS A 574 7.17 14.17 -4.11
CA HIS A 574 5.99 13.32 -4.23
C HIS A 574 6.36 11.84 -4.24
N SER A 575 5.61 11.06 -3.45
CA SER A 575 5.79 9.62 -3.24
C SER A 575 7.05 9.21 -2.47
N GLY A 576 7.82 10.17 -1.92
CA GLY A 576 9.01 9.88 -1.10
C GLY A 576 8.71 9.22 0.25
N ASP A 577 7.44 9.15 0.64
CA ASP A 577 6.94 8.44 1.83
C ASP A 577 6.73 6.94 1.60
N LEU A 578 6.64 6.46 0.34
CA LEU A 578 6.28 5.06 0.07
C LEU A 578 7.33 4.06 0.56
N TYR A 579 8.63 4.33 0.35
CA TYR A 579 9.67 3.47 0.92
C TYR A 579 9.65 3.46 2.44
N GLU A 580 9.23 4.55 3.08
CA GLU A 580 9.11 4.63 4.54
C GLU A 580 7.91 3.82 5.06
N VAL A 581 6.78 3.87 4.36
CA VAL A 581 5.57 3.13 4.71
C VAL A 581 5.75 1.62 4.48
N PHE A 582 6.35 1.22 3.35
CA PHE A 582 6.43 -0.19 2.98
C PHE A 582 7.75 -0.87 3.37
N GLY A 583 8.84 -0.12 3.54
CA GLY A 583 10.15 -0.67 3.95
C GLY A 583 10.82 -1.53 2.87
N THR A 584 10.65 -1.15 1.61
CA THR A 584 10.99 -1.92 0.39
C THR A 584 12.34 -1.55 -0.25
N TYR A 585 13.18 -0.78 0.46
CA TYR A 585 14.52 -0.34 0.03
C TYR A 585 15.41 -1.41 -0.62
N HIS A 586 15.77 -2.46 0.13
CA HIS A 586 15.35 -3.80 -0.26
C HIS A 586 15.48 -4.25 -1.71
N ILE A 587 14.31 -4.17 -2.33
CA ILE A 587 13.96 -4.73 -3.62
C ILE A 587 14.59 -3.91 -4.76
N PHE A 588 14.94 -2.66 -4.46
CA PHE A 588 15.53 -1.71 -5.42
C PHE A 588 17.01 -1.44 -5.13
N ASP A 589 17.67 -2.29 -4.34
CA ASP A 589 19.08 -2.15 -3.93
C ASP A 589 19.42 -0.75 -3.36
N GLN A 590 18.45 -0.12 -2.68
CA GLN A 590 18.66 1.23 -2.17
C GLN A 590 19.58 1.20 -0.93
N PRO A 591 20.69 1.94 -0.94
CA PRO A 591 21.62 1.98 0.18
C PRO A 591 21.02 2.72 1.38
N VAL A 592 21.40 2.30 2.58
CA VAL A 592 21.17 3.09 3.80
C VAL A 592 21.99 4.37 3.69
N ARG A 593 21.34 5.54 3.57
CA ARG A 593 22.07 6.81 3.44
C ARG A 593 22.70 7.20 4.76
N ASN A 594 21.98 6.96 5.85
CA ASN A 594 22.46 7.02 7.23
C ASN A 594 21.56 6.20 8.16
N ALA A 595 22.04 5.87 9.37
CA ALA A 595 21.31 5.03 10.31
C ALA A 595 19.94 5.58 10.76
N ARG A 596 19.71 6.91 10.64
CA ARG A 596 18.41 7.53 10.97
C ARG A 596 17.34 7.23 9.92
N ASP A 597 17.69 6.80 8.70
CA ASP A 597 16.70 6.35 7.72
C ASP A 597 15.98 5.12 8.24
N ILE A 598 16.73 4.10 8.70
CA ILE A 598 16.16 2.89 9.30
C ILE A 598 15.22 3.25 10.45
N ALA A 599 15.67 4.10 11.38
CA ALA A 599 14.87 4.53 12.53
C ALA A 599 13.63 5.35 12.14
N HIS A 600 13.70 6.11 11.04
CA HIS A 600 12.55 6.83 10.49
C HIS A 600 11.55 5.88 9.84
N THR A 601 11.98 5.01 8.93
CA THR A 601 11.14 4.00 8.26
C THR A 601 10.32 3.21 9.27
N VAL A 602 11.01 2.66 10.28
CA VAL A 602 10.36 1.82 11.29
C VAL A 602 9.36 2.59 12.17
N MET A 603 9.65 3.86 12.46
CA MET A 603 8.73 4.73 13.17
C MET A 603 7.47 4.98 12.33
N ILE A 604 7.59 5.26 11.03
CA ILE A 604 6.45 5.44 10.13
C ILE A 604 5.57 4.19 10.09
N GLN A 605 6.16 3.01 9.93
CA GLN A 605 5.42 1.74 9.94
C GLN A 605 4.68 1.50 11.27
N ASP A 606 5.29 1.86 12.39
CA ASP A 606 4.67 1.71 13.71
C ASP A 606 3.48 2.67 13.89
N LEU A 607 3.58 3.92 13.42
CA LEU A 607 2.53 4.92 13.46
C LEU A 607 1.34 4.54 12.56
N TRP A 608 1.60 4.14 11.31
CA TRP A 608 0.57 3.71 10.36
C TRP A 608 -0.19 2.49 10.86
N SER A 609 0.54 1.48 11.36
CA SER A 609 -0.10 0.29 11.88
C SER A 609 -0.85 0.54 13.19
N SER A 610 -0.41 1.49 14.01
CA SER A 610 -1.18 1.91 15.19
C SER A 610 -2.53 2.48 14.76
N PHE A 611 -2.52 3.34 13.75
CA PHE A 611 -3.75 3.90 13.21
C PHE A 611 -4.67 2.83 12.61
N ALA A 612 -4.12 1.84 11.89
CA ALA A 612 -4.90 0.70 11.41
C ALA A 612 -5.52 -0.14 12.55
N ARG A 613 -4.83 -0.26 13.70
CA ARG A 613 -5.31 -1.04 14.86
C ARG A 613 -6.43 -0.33 15.63
N SER A 614 -6.33 0.99 15.81
CA SER A 614 -7.16 1.71 16.80
C SER A 614 -7.75 3.05 16.31
N GLY A 615 -7.40 3.52 15.12
CA GLY A 615 -7.73 4.88 14.67
C GLY A 615 -6.92 5.98 15.38
N ASP A 616 -5.84 5.60 16.09
CA ASP A 616 -4.90 6.52 16.74
C ASP A 616 -3.45 6.17 16.29
N PRO A 617 -2.71 7.10 15.67
CA PRO A 617 -1.35 6.84 15.22
C PRO A 617 -0.36 6.69 16.38
N ASN A 618 -0.73 6.93 17.64
CA ASN A 618 0.16 6.79 18.78
C ASN A 618 0.18 5.34 19.30
N PRO A 619 1.23 4.53 19.00
CA PRO A 619 1.31 3.16 19.46
C PRO A 619 1.40 3.07 21.00
N PRO A 620 0.72 2.10 21.63
CA PRO A 620 0.87 1.87 23.06
C PRO A 620 2.33 1.57 23.43
N ARG A 621 2.82 2.18 24.51
CA ARG A 621 4.18 1.94 25.00
C ARG A 621 4.48 0.46 25.26
N ALA A 622 3.54 -0.24 25.91
CA ALA A 622 3.65 -1.67 26.20
C ALA A 622 3.77 -2.54 24.93
N TYR A 623 3.10 -2.15 23.85
CA TYR A 623 3.25 -2.80 22.55
C TYR A 623 4.68 -2.64 22.02
N LEU A 624 5.21 -1.42 22.00
CA LEU A 624 6.57 -1.17 21.52
C LEU A 624 7.64 -1.88 22.37
N GLU A 625 7.46 -1.93 23.69
CA GLU A 625 8.34 -2.64 24.61
C GLU A 625 8.33 -4.15 24.36
N ALA A 626 7.14 -4.76 24.18
CA ALA A 626 7.00 -6.17 23.86
C ALA A 626 7.64 -6.53 22.51
N ARG A 627 7.53 -5.66 21.51
CA ARG A 627 8.17 -5.80 20.19
C ARG A 627 9.68 -5.54 20.20
N GLY A 628 10.17 -4.82 21.21
CA GLY A 628 11.56 -4.31 21.24
C GLY A 628 11.82 -3.19 20.23
N TYR A 629 10.84 -2.31 19.99
CA TYR A 629 10.92 -1.20 19.03
C TYR A 629 11.48 0.06 19.69
N GLU A 630 12.76 0.00 20.04
CA GLU A 630 13.47 1.01 20.85
C GLU A 630 13.57 2.37 20.16
N SER A 631 13.82 2.44 18.85
CA SER A 631 13.90 3.71 18.12
C SER A 631 12.58 4.46 18.12
N THR A 632 11.45 3.76 17.96
CA THR A 632 10.11 4.34 18.05
C THR A 632 9.80 4.80 19.48
N LEU A 633 10.17 4.02 20.49
CA LEU A 633 10.05 4.41 21.91
C LEU A 633 10.83 5.69 22.21
N GLU A 634 12.05 5.81 21.69
CA GLU A 634 12.89 6.99 21.83
C GLU A 634 12.22 8.20 21.16
N ALA A 635 11.80 8.06 19.90
CA ALA A 635 11.18 9.14 19.13
C ALA A 635 9.90 9.69 19.76
N LEU A 636 9.10 8.82 20.39
CA LEU A 636 7.79 9.16 20.98
C LEU A 636 7.84 9.38 22.50
N SER A 637 9.02 9.31 23.13
CA SER A 637 9.17 9.41 24.59
C SER A 637 8.65 10.72 25.19
N HIS A 638 8.72 11.81 24.43
CA HIS A 638 8.35 13.16 24.85
C HIS A 638 7.38 13.86 23.88
N TRP A 639 6.79 13.10 22.97
CA TRP A 639 5.88 13.62 21.96
C TRP A 639 4.72 12.67 21.73
N THR A 640 3.55 13.25 21.49
CA THR A 640 2.33 12.52 21.14
C THR A 640 1.73 13.23 19.95
N TRP A 641 1.36 12.48 18.92
CA TRP A 641 0.73 13.02 17.73
C TRP A 641 -0.62 13.64 18.12
N PRO A 642 -0.78 14.97 18.01
CA PRO A 642 -2.01 15.62 18.40
C PRO A 642 -3.11 15.36 17.37
N LYS A 643 -4.36 15.27 17.85
CA LYS A 643 -5.52 15.36 16.96
C LYS A 643 -5.60 16.76 16.35
N TYR A 644 -5.83 16.80 15.05
CA TYR A 644 -6.12 18.03 14.33
C TYR A 644 -7.58 18.45 14.60
N THR A 645 -7.78 19.70 15.00
CA THR A 645 -9.11 20.30 15.18
C THR A 645 -9.10 21.73 14.68
N ALA A 646 -10.26 22.29 14.33
CA ALA A 646 -10.38 23.69 13.90
C ALA A 646 -9.80 24.69 14.92
N SER A 647 -9.86 24.37 16.22
CA SER A 647 -9.29 25.21 17.30
C SER A 647 -7.82 24.92 17.64
N LYS A 648 -7.32 23.73 17.28
CA LYS A 648 -5.95 23.27 17.56
C LYS A 648 -5.44 22.51 16.32
N PRO A 649 -5.01 23.23 15.26
CA PRO A 649 -4.65 22.64 13.97
C PRO A 649 -3.22 22.07 13.99
N GLY A 650 -2.94 21.15 14.91
CA GLY A 650 -1.61 20.54 15.06
C GLY A 650 -1.29 19.58 13.91
N VAL A 651 -0.15 19.78 13.26
CA VAL A 651 0.37 18.92 12.18
C VAL A 651 1.65 18.25 12.64
N ALA A 652 1.73 16.92 12.52
CA ALA A 652 2.96 16.20 12.83
C ALA A 652 4.02 16.44 11.74
N GLN A 653 5.18 16.89 12.16
CA GLN A 653 6.35 17.09 11.30
C GLN A 653 7.21 15.83 11.45
N LEU A 654 7.00 14.86 10.56
CA LEU A 654 7.55 13.50 10.71
C LEU A 654 9.00 13.47 10.22
N GLN A 655 9.94 13.33 11.16
CA GLN A 655 11.36 13.08 10.90
C GLN A 655 12.01 12.34 12.09
N TYR A 656 13.21 11.80 11.88
CA TYR A 656 13.99 11.16 12.95
C TYR A 656 15.43 11.71 13.05
N PRO A 657 15.93 11.97 14.28
CA PRO A 657 15.16 12.15 15.53
C PRO A 657 14.39 13.49 15.49
N GLY A 658 13.47 13.70 16.43
CA GLY A 658 12.84 15.00 16.61
C GLY A 658 11.56 15.20 15.82
N VAL A 659 10.60 14.30 16.05
CA VAL A 659 9.20 14.54 15.66
C VAL A 659 8.70 15.77 16.42
N THR A 660 8.07 16.70 15.70
CA THR A 660 7.54 17.93 16.28
C THR A 660 6.12 18.19 15.79
N THR A 661 5.45 19.18 16.40
CA THR A 661 4.14 19.65 15.96
C THR A 661 4.29 21.03 15.34
N GLY A 662 3.93 21.14 14.06
CA GLY A 662 3.78 22.40 13.33
C GLY A 662 2.31 22.74 13.09
N THR A 663 2.08 23.58 12.10
CA THR A 663 0.76 23.92 11.56
C THR A 663 0.72 23.59 10.08
N LEU A 664 -0.47 23.53 9.49
CA LEU A 664 -0.59 23.45 8.04
C LEU A 664 0.10 24.67 7.39
N PRO A 665 0.67 24.52 6.18
CA PRO A 665 1.20 25.61 5.39
C PRO A 665 0.25 26.81 5.19
N ASN A 666 0.83 27.84 4.60
CA ASN A 666 0.43 29.24 4.70
C ASN A 666 -0.98 29.53 4.14
N ILE A 667 -2.00 29.63 5.00
CA ILE A 667 -3.37 30.07 4.66
C ILE A 667 -3.39 31.32 3.74
N ALA A 668 -2.43 32.24 3.88
CA ALA A 668 -2.37 33.42 3.01
C ALA A 668 -2.04 33.05 1.55
N ARG A 669 -1.20 32.04 1.33
CA ARG A 669 -0.90 31.50 -0.01
C ARG A 669 -2.13 30.82 -0.60
N CYS A 670 -2.83 30.00 0.18
CA CYS A 670 -4.03 29.33 -0.30
C CYS A 670 -5.13 30.31 -0.71
N LYS A 671 -5.31 31.42 0.02
CA LYS A 671 -6.23 32.49 -0.38
C LYS A 671 -5.87 33.15 -1.72
N VAL A 672 -4.58 33.38 -1.98
CA VAL A 672 -4.10 33.91 -3.26
C VAL A 672 -4.35 32.91 -4.39
N LEU A 673 -4.33 31.61 -4.08
CA LEU A 673 -4.61 30.54 -5.04
C LEU A 673 -6.11 30.20 -5.18
N GLY A 674 -6.99 30.92 -4.48
CA GLY A 674 -8.44 30.78 -4.58
C GLY A 674 -9.09 29.72 -3.69
N PHE A 675 -8.42 29.27 -2.62
CA PHE A 675 -8.91 28.23 -1.68
C PHE A 675 -9.40 28.77 -0.33
#